data_AF-A0AAD5FBY9-F1
#
_entry.id   AF-A0AAD5FBY9-F1
#
_cell.length_a   1.000
_cell.length_b   1.000
_cell.length_c   1.000
_cell.angle_alpha   90.00
_cell.angle_beta   90.00
_cell.angle_gamma   90.00
#
_symmetry.space_group_name_H-M   'P 1'
#
loop_
_entity.id
_entity.type
_entity.pdbx_description
1 polymer ?
#
loop_
_entity_poly.entity_id
_entity_poly.type
_entity_poly.pdbx_seq_one_letter_code
_entity_poly.pdbx_strand_id
1 'polypeptide(L)'
;VCNQVRTRNSSTEYLNGKCAHKYDEQEISQIYPDNIINSKNNNSNNNNNNKNNKYPETEIAFVLDGSGSIDPKDFEMAKYFIINVMQNVWTTCFSCKFAIVQFGSDIRTELSLTENNDTLRALDKVKNIEQFSSSTKTASALYHVLTEVFVPQMGSKEKAKKMIILLSDGEMAGDNRTLNDVLNMPQMDGIVRYAIGVGRDVLGNINAENEMIQIAGSKDQFFNVLNYGELEKIISSLEKSIIGIEDAGTEIAFVLDGSGSIEKKDFEMAKDFIINVMKNVWTTCFSCNFAIAQFGRDIRTELSLTENNDTLRALDKVKNITQITAITKTASALYHVLTEVFVPQMGSKEKAKKMIILLSDGQMAGDNRTLNDVLNMTQMDGIVRYAIGVGPEVLGKKKAINEMIQIAGSEDRFFNVSNYGALAKILSSLEKSIIGIEGIQKGAGFQFQLAEAGFSTHFTHDGSILFGAVGAYDWSGGIILKKRNEELVTFLNASKEEPRFSYLGYSVASVYSNEKTLYISGAPRYNLTGAVFIFDGTKQDLLHGEQVGSYFGSVLCTLDINNDGETDYLLVGAPHFHVKGEEGKVLLYRLNKGKFEKVSFELHGLQKYMFARFGSAIADIGDIDGNEFRDIAVGAPLEADHSGSVYIYNGFKDGLKKHFSQRITPSDFGIKLVHFGQAVSAMSDNNKQPLISVGSEGTIHFFKTIPVIVIQPEIEVTNGMITSDKQSNDESSKFDTKLQICFKTPKGDIKSGELLIEYDIDLDWGKEQKRLVFLKPNEGRVDFTLTESKSCTGWIEVKYVGCFDCFSSIKIRVNFKLTPATGFPLRALDAYSPKEAIKEILFEKECLSENCKAHISLANSKLSNSTVIIGKTQTLNISFDLKNSGDNSYMTTLTLVYPHLLSFKKSEGGTCENKNDNHQLVCKILYPIFQRNAETRVTITWQPINKNTSNTESITAQLTGGNNGSEVLDSKEYSFTVKKSLAVDLAGSAMPNRLNITEGEKSKPQILQFNFKLVGTNEYEAKIKVEITIEKQTHKTDIVIVSVEPNV
;
A
#
# COMPACT_ATOMS: atom_id res chain seq x y z
N VAL A 1 3.93 10.77 -24.46
CA VAL A 1 4.31 10.33 -25.83
C VAL A 1 5.33 11.35 -26.34
N CYS A 2 6.57 11.08 -26.73
CA CYS A 2 7.21 9.88 -27.30
C CYS A 2 7.99 9.02 -26.30
N ASN A 3 7.66 7.73 -26.25
CA ASN A 3 8.67 6.69 -26.31
C ASN A 3 9.01 6.46 -27.79
N GLN A 4 10.27 6.16 -28.10
CA GLN A 4 10.72 5.11 -29.03
C GLN A 4 12.14 5.42 -29.46
N VAL A 5 13.10 4.51 -29.24
CA VAL A 5 13.99 4.06 -30.33
C VAL A 5 14.34 2.58 -30.15
N ARG A 6 14.16 1.88 -31.25
CA ARG A 6 14.48 0.50 -31.60
C ARG A 6 15.94 0.44 -32.07
N THR A 7 16.74 -0.50 -31.58
CA THR A 7 18.11 -0.72 -32.09
C THR A 7 18.12 -1.41 -33.45
N ARG A 8 18.85 -0.86 -34.44
CA ARG A 8 19.83 -1.63 -35.23
C ARG A 8 20.73 -0.76 -36.11
N ASN A 9 22.03 -1.04 -35.94
CA ASN A 9 23.20 -0.93 -36.81
C ASN A 9 23.74 0.44 -37.27
N SER A 10 25.02 0.58 -36.90
CA SER A 10 26.10 1.38 -37.50
C SER A 10 25.92 2.88 -37.60
N SER A 11 26.32 3.59 -36.53
CA SER A 11 27.43 4.57 -36.57
C SER A 11 27.45 5.35 -35.26
N THR A 12 28.62 5.43 -34.64
CA THR A 12 28.95 6.30 -33.51
C THR A 12 28.69 7.77 -33.83
N GLU A 13 27.96 8.50 -32.98
CA GLU A 13 28.20 9.93 -32.76
C GLU A 13 27.49 10.47 -31.51
N TYR A 14 28.15 11.45 -30.88
CA TYR A 14 27.91 11.97 -29.53
C TYR A 14 26.74 12.98 -29.45
N LEU A 15 25.99 12.93 -28.35
CA LEU A 15 24.97 13.91 -27.97
C LEU A 15 25.62 15.21 -27.47
N ASN A 16 25.33 16.34 -28.13
CA ASN A 16 25.33 17.67 -27.51
C ASN A 16 24.54 18.67 -28.37
N GLY A 17 23.56 19.36 -27.76
CA GLY A 17 23.11 20.67 -28.25
C GLY A 17 21.60 20.88 -28.48
N LYS A 18 20.96 21.53 -27.50
CA LYS A 18 19.90 22.56 -27.57
C LYS A 18 18.83 22.48 -28.67
N CYS A 19 17.56 22.34 -28.27
CA CYS A 19 16.41 22.68 -29.10
C CYS A 19 15.64 23.88 -28.54
N ALA A 20 15.57 24.94 -29.34
CA ALA A 20 14.68 26.08 -29.17
C ALA A 20 13.33 25.81 -29.85
N HIS A 21 12.25 26.35 -29.29
CA HIS A 21 10.89 26.24 -29.83
C HIS A 21 10.71 27.04 -31.12
N LYS A 22 10.12 26.41 -32.14
CA LYS A 22 9.37 27.08 -33.21
C LYS A 22 8.00 26.40 -33.28
N TYR A 23 6.96 27.18 -33.03
CA TYR A 23 5.55 26.80 -33.23
C TYR A 23 5.27 26.68 -34.73
N ASP A 24 4.48 25.67 -35.11
CA ASP A 24 3.48 25.83 -36.16
C ASP A 24 2.23 25.06 -35.76
N GLU A 25 1.10 25.75 -35.90
CA GLU A 25 -0.25 25.32 -35.57
C GLU A 25 -0.71 24.20 -36.51
N GLN A 26 -1.34 23.15 -35.97
CA GLN A 26 -2.57 22.59 -36.54
C GLN A 26 -3.24 21.56 -35.60
N GLU A 27 -4.52 21.83 -35.40
CA GLU A 27 -5.59 21.11 -34.68
C GLU A 27 -5.44 19.59 -34.50
N ILE A 28 -5.50 19.14 -33.23
CA ILE A 28 -6.18 17.89 -32.87
C ILE A 28 -6.96 18.12 -31.56
N SER A 29 -8.28 18.01 -31.69
CA SER A 29 -9.31 18.11 -30.64
C SER A 29 -9.10 17.12 -29.49
N GLN A 30 -8.98 17.62 -28.26
CA GLN A 30 -9.01 16.85 -27.01
C GLN A 30 -10.43 16.40 -26.66
N ILE A 31 -10.55 15.14 -26.22
CA ILE A 31 -11.72 14.59 -25.54
C ILE A 31 -11.42 14.60 -24.04
N TYR A 32 -12.25 15.30 -23.25
CA TYR A 32 -12.22 15.32 -21.78
C TYR A 32 -13.23 14.29 -21.21
N PRO A 33 -12.89 13.56 -20.13
CA PRO A 33 -13.87 12.80 -19.37
C PRO A 33 -14.39 13.61 -18.18
N ASP A 34 -15.38 14.46 -18.43
CA ASP A 34 -16.31 14.91 -17.39
C ASP A 34 -17.55 14.00 -17.47
N ASN A 35 -17.85 13.25 -16.40
CA ASN A 35 -19.21 12.89 -15.93
C ASN A 35 -19.21 11.62 -15.06
N ILE A 36 -19.11 11.77 -13.73
CA ILE A 36 -19.86 10.93 -12.78
C ILE A 36 -20.23 11.79 -11.56
N ILE A 37 -21.49 12.21 -11.48
CA ILE A 37 -22.40 12.28 -10.32
C ILE A 37 -23.55 13.22 -10.72
N ASN A 38 -24.68 12.65 -11.13
CA ASN A 38 -26.00 13.04 -10.59
C ASN A 38 -27.09 12.09 -11.07
N SER A 39 -27.72 11.43 -10.11
CA SER A 39 -28.91 10.62 -10.32
C SER A 39 -30.17 11.48 -10.23
N LYS A 40 -31.04 11.29 -11.23
CA LYS A 40 -32.52 11.41 -11.25
C LYS A 40 -33.17 12.68 -11.82
N ASN A 41 -34.03 12.34 -12.79
CA ASN A 41 -35.29 12.94 -13.23
C ASN A 41 -35.27 13.95 -14.40
N ASN A 42 -35.64 13.40 -15.56
CA ASN A 42 -36.20 14.03 -16.73
C ASN A 42 -37.32 15.04 -16.39
N ASN A 43 -37.19 16.29 -16.82
CA ASN A 43 -37.97 16.85 -17.94
C ASN A 43 -37.74 18.36 -18.09
N SER A 44 -37.63 18.75 -19.36
CA SER A 44 -38.01 20.06 -19.93
C SER A 44 -37.00 21.22 -19.86
N ASN A 45 -36.54 21.54 -21.07
CA ASN A 45 -36.30 22.87 -21.64
C ASN A 45 -35.09 23.69 -21.19
N ASN A 46 -34.14 23.72 -22.12
CA ASN A 46 -33.26 24.84 -22.47
C ASN A 46 -33.78 26.21 -22.02
N ASN A 47 -33.06 26.83 -21.09
CA ASN A 47 -32.52 28.20 -21.21
C ASN A 47 -31.84 28.56 -19.89
N ASN A 48 -30.50 28.54 -19.85
CA ASN A 48 -29.64 29.50 -19.12
C ASN A 48 -28.18 28.99 -19.06
N ASN A 49 -27.45 29.09 -20.18
CA ASN A 49 -25.99 29.23 -20.13
C ASN A 49 -25.68 30.69 -19.74
N ASN A 50 -25.53 30.99 -18.45
CA ASN A 50 -24.77 32.15 -17.92
C ASN A 50 -24.84 32.32 -16.39
N LYS A 51 -24.43 31.31 -15.59
CA LYS A 51 -24.07 31.53 -14.18
C LYS A 51 -23.03 30.51 -13.72
N ASN A 52 -21.75 30.72 -14.01
CA ASN A 52 -20.64 30.03 -13.32
C ASN A 52 -19.32 30.82 -13.37
N ASN A 53 -19.39 32.15 -13.22
CA ASN A 53 -18.22 32.96 -12.85
C ASN A 53 -18.65 33.88 -11.71
N LYS A 54 -18.66 33.36 -10.49
CA LYS A 54 -19.08 34.14 -9.30
C LYS A 54 -17.90 34.63 -8.45
N TYR A 55 -16.67 34.25 -8.78
CA TYR A 55 -15.48 34.68 -8.02
C TYR A 55 -14.43 35.28 -8.95
N PRO A 56 -13.92 36.49 -8.66
CA PRO A 56 -12.73 37.00 -9.33
C PRO A 56 -11.55 36.05 -9.09
N GLU A 57 -10.70 35.86 -10.10
CA GLU A 57 -9.45 35.09 -9.99
C GLU A 57 -8.65 35.57 -8.77
N THR A 58 -8.14 34.63 -7.97
CA THR A 58 -7.48 34.94 -6.70
C THR A 58 -6.01 34.52 -6.76
N GLU A 59 -5.11 35.41 -6.40
CA GLU A 59 -3.66 35.23 -6.47
C GLU A 59 -3.08 35.27 -5.05
N ILE A 60 -2.41 34.20 -4.64
CA ILE A 60 -1.96 33.98 -3.26
C ILE A 60 -0.44 33.85 -3.26
N ALA A 61 0.24 34.74 -2.56
CA ALA A 61 1.69 34.67 -2.35
C ALA A 61 1.98 34.16 -0.93
N PHE A 62 2.56 32.97 -0.82
CA PHE A 62 3.13 32.47 0.43
C PHE A 62 4.57 32.98 0.56
N VAL A 63 4.83 33.67 1.67
CA VAL A 63 6.16 34.19 2.01
C VAL A 63 6.71 33.31 3.13
N LEU A 64 7.62 32.42 2.75
CA LEU A 64 8.18 31.37 3.58
C LEU A 64 9.55 31.81 4.12
N ASP A 65 9.66 31.86 5.45
CA ASP A 65 10.94 32.05 6.11
C ASP A 65 11.81 30.81 5.91
N GLY A 66 12.94 31.00 5.22
CA GLY A 66 13.93 29.97 4.97
C GLY A 66 15.22 30.23 5.71
N SER A 67 15.25 31.15 6.66
CA SER A 67 16.46 31.56 7.38
C SER A 67 17.04 30.46 8.27
N GLY A 68 18.23 30.72 8.83
CA GLY A 68 18.95 29.80 9.71
C GLY A 68 18.42 29.70 11.15
N SER A 69 17.39 30.46 11.54
CA SER A 69 16.70 30.26 12.83
C SER A 69 15.83 29.00 12.83
N ILE A 70 15.40 28.56 11.65
CA ILE A 70 14.51 27.41 11.46
C ILE A 70 15.34 26.14 11.29
N ASP A 71 15.08 25.10 12.10
CA ASP A 71 15.71 23.79 11.92
C ASP A 71 15.32 23.19 10.55
N PRO A 72 16.23 22.49 9.83
CA PRO A 72 15.90 21.89 8.54
C PRO A 72 14.65 20.98 8.57
N LYS A 73 14.36 20.31 9.68
CA LYS A 73 13.13 19.50 9.82
C LYS A 73 11.88 20.37 9.95
N ASP A 74 11.99 21.50 10.64
CA ASP A 74 10.92 22.47 10.79
C ASP A 74 10.61 23.15 9.45
N PHE A 75 11.64 23.43 8.65
CA PHE A 75 11.48 23.92 7.29
C PHE A 75 10.77 22.92 6.37
N GLU A 76 11.08 21.61 6.49
CA GLU A 76 10.31 20.57 5.79
C GLU A 76 8.84 20.57 6.21
N MET A 77 8.53 20.72 7.50
CA MET A 77 7.14 20.82 7.98
C MET A 77 6.43 22.07 7.44
N ALA A 78 7.12 23.20 7.31
CA ALA A 78 6.58 24.39 6.67
C ALA A 78 6.22 24.17 5.19
N LYS A 79 7.08 23.46 4.43
CA LYS A 79 6.77 23.09 3.03
C LYS A 79 5.57 22.16 2.94
N TYR A 80 5.47 21.16 3.81
CA TYR A 80 4.31 20.27 3.87
C TYR A 80 3.02 21.03 4.19
N PHE A 81 3.08 21.99 5.11
CA PHE A 81 1.95 22.86 5.42
C PHE A 81 1.47 23.64 4.18
N ILE A 82 2.38 24.27 3.43
CA ILE A 82 2.05 24.98 2.18
C ILE A 82 1.44 24.03 1.14
N ILE A 83 2.01 22.84 0.96
CA ILE A 83 1.51 21.81 0.03
C ILE A 83 0.07 21.43 0.37
N ASN A 84 -0.24 21.21 1.65
CA ASN A 84 -1.59 20.85 2.09
C ASN A 84 -2.59 21.98 1.83
N VAL A 85 -2.23 23.23 2.14
CA VAL A 85 -3.07 24.40 1.86
C VAL A 85 -3.33 24.53 0.36
N MET A 86 -2.30 24.38 -0.49
CA MET A 86 -2.43 24.44 -1.95
C MET A 86 -3.38 23.35 -2.47
N GLN A 87 -3.17 22.11 -2.05
CA GLN A 87 -4.02 20.98 -2.44
C GLN A 87 -5.49 21.22 -2.09
N ASN A 88 -5.75 21.62 -0.85
CA ASN A 88 -7.10 21.81 -0.35
C ASN A 88 -7.78 23.01 -1.00
N VAL A 89 -7.10 24.16 -1.14
CA VAL A 89 -7.68 25.33 -1.82
C VAL A 89 -8.04 25.01 -3.26
N TRP A 90 -7.21 24.26 -4.01
CA TRP A 90 -7.53 23.88 -5.39
C TRP A 90 -8.71 22.92 -5.54
N THR A 91 -9.12 22.21 -4.49
CA THR A 91 -10.36 21.43 -4.53
C THR A 91 -11.61 22.31 -4.62
N THR A 92 -11.52 23.56 -4.14
CA THR A 92 -12.69 24.44 -3.97
C THR A 92 -12.59 25.71 -4.83
N CYS A 93 -11.39 26.24 -5.05
CA CYS A 93 -11.10 27.44 -5.84
C CYS A 93 -10.22 27.09 -7.05
N PHE A 94 -10.85 26.65 -8.13
CA PHE A 94 -10.15 26.30 -9.38
C PHE A 94 -9.48 27.50 -10.07
N SER A 95 -9.85 28.73 -9.73
CA SER A 95 -9.24 29.96 -10.24
C SER A 95 -8.17 30.55 -9.30
N CYS A 96 -7.83 29.85 -8.21
CA CYS A 96 -6.78 30.29 -7.29
C CYS A 96 -5.39 29.91 -7.81
N LYS A 97 -4.46 30.88 -7.83
CA LYS A 97 -3.06 30.68 -8.22
C LYS A 97 -2.13 31.02 -7.08
N PHE A 98 -1.10 30.20 -6.90
CA PHE A 98 -0.12 30.31 -5.84
C PHE A 98 1.24 30.78 -6.37
N ALA A 99 1.88 31.66 -5.61
CA ALA A 99 3.30 31.93 -5.73
C ALA A 99 3.96 31.65 -4.38
N ILE A 100 5.14 31.03 -4.40
CA ILE A 100 5.93 30.79 -3.18
C ILE A 100 7.20 31.63 -3.27
N VAL A 101 7.41 32.47 -2.27
CA VAL A 101 8.62 33.29 -2.10
C VAL A 101 9.31 32.84 -0.84
N GLN A 102 10.53 32.33 -0.98
CA GLN A 102 11.39 32.02 0.15
C GLN A 102 12.29 33.22 0.45
N PHE A 103 12.49 33.55 1.73
CA PHE A 103 13.41 34.61 2.14
C PHE A 103 14.42 34.15 3.20
N GLY A 104 15.62 34.71 3.08
CA GLY A 104 16.74 34.59 4.00
C GLY A 104 17.71 35.76 3.77
N SER A 105 19.01 35.49 3.60
CA SER A 105 19.97 36.51 3.12
C SER A 105 19.65 36.97 1.70
N ASP A 106 19.12 36.07 0.88
CA ASP A 106 18.56 36.33 -0.44
C ASP A 106 17.06 36.04 -0.46
N ILE A 107 16.35 36.61 -1.43
CA ILE A 107 14.92 36.39 -1.65
C ILE A 107 14.73 35.75 -3.02
N ARG A 108 14.00 34.64 -3.08
CA ARG A 108 13.77 33.89 -4.32
C ARG A 108 12.31 33.50 -4.47
N THR A 109 11.75 33.77 -5.65
CA THR A 109 10.46 33.20 -6.07
C THR A 109 10.67 31.75 -6.48
N GLU A 110 10.27 30.82 -5.63
CA GLU A 110 10.38 29.38 -5.84
C GLU A 110 9.30 28.86 -6.78
N LEU A 111 8.10 29.45 -6.74
CA LEU A 111 6.98 29.13 -7.63
C LEU A 111 6.32 30.44 -8.09
N SER A 112 6.14 30.64 -9.39
CA SER A 112 5.43 31.81 -9.93
C SER A 112 3.95 31.53 -10.21
N LEU A 113 3.14 32.59 -10.35
CA LEU A 113 1.71 32.48 -10.68
C LEU A 113 1.47 31.79 -12.04
N THR A 114 2.41 31.88 -12.99
CA THR A 114 2.32 31.23 -14.31
C THR A 114 2.53 29.72 -14.27
N GLU A 115 3.16 29.19 -13.22
CA GLU A 115 3.51 27.77 -13.10
C GLU A 115 2.37 26.91 -12.48
N ASN A 116 1.18 27.49 -12.32
CA ASN A 116 0.03 26.86 -11.66
C ASN A 116 -0.86 26.04 -12.60
N ASN A 117 -0.59 26.01 -13.91
CA ASN A 117 -1.39 25.28 -14.90
C ASN A 117 -1.29 23.75 -14.74
N ASP A 118 -0.20 23.26 -14.14
CA ASP A 118 0.00 21.86 -13.78
C ASP A 118 0.18 21.79 -12.26
N THR A 119 -0.91 21.49 -11.54
CA THR A 119 -0.94 21.49 -10.08
C THR A 119 0.00 20.45 -9.49
N LEU A 120 0.19 19.29 -10.13
CA LEU A 120 1.12 18.25 -9.66
C LEU A 120 2.57 18.72 -9.75
N ARG A 121 2.94 19.36 -10.88
CA ARG A 121 4.28 19.93 -11.06
C ARG A 121 4.54 21.08 -10.10
N ALA A 122 3.54 21.92 -9.84
CA ALA A 122 3.65 22.99 -8.86
C ALA A 122 3.91 22.44 -7.44
N LEU A 123 3.19 21.40 -7.01
CA LEU A 123 3.40 20.76 -5.72
C LEU A 123 4.79 20.11 -5.61
N ASP A 124 5.26 19.45 -6.66
CA ASP A 124 6.62 18.87 -6.69
C ASP A 124 7.70 19.95 -6.59
N LYS A 125 7.49 21.11 -7.23
CA LYS A 125 8.39 22.26 -7.12
C LYS A 125 8.48 22.77 -5.69
N VAL A 126 7.34 22.91 -5.00
CA VAL A 126 7.31 23.33 -3.59
C VAL A 126 8.00 22.31 -2.69
N LYS A 127 7.77 21.01 -2.91
CA LYS A 127 8.40 19.93 -2.16
C LYS A 127 9.94 19.99 -2.25
N ASN A 128 10.47 20.34 -3.41
CA ASN A 128 11.90 20.38 -3.70
C ASN A 128 12.57 21.75 -3.40
N ILE A 129 11.89 22.66 -2.70
CA ILE A 129 12.51 23.92 -2.23
C ILE A 129 13.61 23.60 -1.20
N GLU A 130 14.80 24.16 -1.40
CA GLU A 130 15.95 24.07 -0.50
C GLU A 130 16.05 25.30 0.40
N GLN A 131 16.31 25.10 1.70
CA GLN A 131 16.37 26.14 2.73
C GLN A 131 17.58 27.09 2.58
N PHE A 132 17.40 28.38 2.87
CA PHE A 132 18.47 29.38 2.96
C PHE A 132 19.07 29.52 4.36
N SER A 133 20.07 28.74 4.76
CA SER A 133 20.72 28.80 6.10
C SER A 133 21.46 30.13 6.41
N SER A 134 20.76 31.26 6.51
CA SER A 134 21.29 32.63 6.56
C SER A 134 20.32 33.59 7.29
N SER A 135 20.58 34.90 7.34
CA SER A 135 19.79 35.89 8.12
C SER A 135 18.33 36.06 7.64
N THR A 136 17.47 36.75 8.40
CA THR A 136 16.06 37.08 8.05
C THR A 136 15.91 38.45 7.35
N LYS A 137 15.02 38.58 6.36
CA LYS A 137 14.74 39.83 5.61
C LYS A 137 13.25 39.97 5.21
N THR A 138 12.38 40.05 6.21
CA THR A 138 10.91 39.97 6.06
C THR A 138 10.28 41.14 5.30
N ALA A 139 10.68 42.39 5.57
CA ALA A 139 10.15 43.57 4.87
C ALA A 139 10.57 43.57 3.39
N SER A 140 11.81 43.18 3.09
CA SER A 140 12.29 43.00 1.73
C SER A 140 11.57 41.87 1.00
N ALA A 141 11.19 40.79 1.70
CA ALA A 141 10.41 39.70 1.11
C ALA A 141 9.01 40.18 0.69
N LEU A 142 8.33 40.98 1.52
CA LEU A 142 7.07 41.62 1.18
C LEU A 142 7.23 42.59 -0.01
N TYR A 143 8.29 43.38 -0.03
CA TYR A 143 8.61 44.26 -1.16
C TYR A 143 8.79 43.47 -2.47
N HIS A 144 9.48 42.32 -2.42
CA HIS A 144 9.67 41.41 -3.56
C HIS A 144 8.34 40.87 -4.08
N VAL A 145 7.40 40.50 -3.20
CA VAL A 145 6.06 40.08 -3.63
C VAL A 145 5.35 41.19 -4.42
N LEU A 146 5.40 42.43 -3.94
CA LEU A 146 4.74 43.56 -4.59
C LEU A 146 5.37 43.96 -5.93
N THR A 147 6.69 43.78 -6.08
CA THR A 147 7.44 44.32 -7.22
C THR A 147 7.86 43.26 -8.25
N GLU A 148 7.88 41.98 -7.87
CA GLU A 148 8.36 40.88 -8.71
C GLU A 148 7.36 39.71 -8.80
N VAL A 149 6.35 39.60 -7.93
CA VAL A 149 5.33 38.52 -8.01
C VAL A 149 4.00 39.05 -8.52
N PHE A 150 3.44 40.07 -7.89
CA PHE A 150 2.19 40.70 -8.29
C PHE A 150 2.36 41.71 -9.43
N VAL A 151 3.11 41.31 -10.45
CA VAL A 151 3.34 42.08 -11.66
C VAL A 151 2.85 41.34 -12.90
N PRO A 152 2.34 42.05 -13.93
CA PRO A 152 1.79 41.42 -15.13
C PRO A 152 2.76 40.47 -15.85
N GLN A 153 4.06 40.78 -15.83
CA GLN A 153 5.11 39.96 -16.44
C GLN A 153 5.22 38.58 -15.80
N MET A 154 4.81 38.44 -14.53
CA MET A 154 4.87 37.20 -13.75
C MET A 154 3.51 36.53 -13.60
N GLY A 155 2.54 36.93 -14.45
CA GLY A 155 1.23 36.31 -14.57
C GLY A 155 0.13 36.90 -13.68
N SER A 156 0.44 37.95 -12.91
CA SER A 156 -0.54 38.64 -12.08
C SER A 156 -1.50 39.49 -12.90
N LYS A 157 -2.79 39.48 -12.55
CA LYS A 157 -3.85 40.21 -13.22
C LYS A 157 -4.31 41.40 -12.38
N GLU A 158 -4.59 42.51 -13.04
CA GLU A 158 -4.98 43.78 -12.39
C GLU A 158 -6.26 43.61 -11.54
N LYS A 159 -7.26 42.89 -12.05
CA LYS A 159 -8.55 42.68 -11.37
C LYS A 159 -8.60 41.44 -10.45
N ALA A 160 -7.50 40.72 -10.28
CA ALA A 160 -7.46 39.56 -9.40
C ALA A 160 -7.45 39.99 -7.92
N LYS A 161 -8.13 39.23 -7.06
CA LYS A 161 -8.04 39.39 -5.60
C LYS A 161 -6.67 38.90 -5.15
N LYS A 162 -5.86 39.75 -4.53
CA LYS A 162 -4.48 39.41 -4.13
C LYS A 162 -4.40 39.13 -2.64
N MET A 163 -3.63 38.11 -2.27
CA MET A 163 -3.42 37.69 -0.89
C MET A 163 -1.95 37.43 -0.59
N ILE A 164 -1.48 37.84 0.60
CA ILE A 164 -0.15 37.50 1.11
C ILE A 164 -0.32 36.70 2.40
N ILE A 165 0.39 35.58 2.51
CA ILE A 165 0.44 34.75 3.72
C ILE A 165 1.91 34.63 4.13
N LEU A 166 2.29 35.28 5.24
CA LEU A 166 3.63 35.19 5.79
C LEU A 166 3.72 34.05 6.82
N LEU A 167 4.77 33.24 6.76
CA LEU A 167 5.10 32.21 7.76
C LEU A 167 6.52 32.44 8.26
N SER A 168 6.70 32.70 9.56
CA SER A 168 8.00 33.00 10.17
C SER A 168 8.05 32.65 11.68
N ASP A 169 9.24 32.36 12.20
CA ASP A 169 9.47 31.88 13.57
C ASP A 169 9.97 32.94 14.57
N GLY A 170 10.19 34.19 14.14
CA GLY A 170 10.82 35.19 15.01
C GLY A 170 10.61 36.65 14.65
N GLU A 171 11.24 37.52 15.45
CA GLU A 171 11.27 38.97 15.24
C GLU A 171 11.96 39.34 13.92
N MET A 172 11.48 40.42 13.28
CA MET A 172 12.14 40.94 12.08
C MET A 172 13.48 41.58 12.43
N ALA A 173 14.59 40.92 12.09
CA ALA A 173 15.94 41.42 12.35
C ALA A 173 16.80 41.43 11.07
N GLY A 174 17.51 42.53 10.80
CA GLY A 174 18.53 42.59 9.74
C GLY A 174 18.06 43.05 8.36
N ASP A 175 16.85 43.61 8.26
CA ASP A 175 16.34 44.17 7.00
C ASP A 175 16.83 45.61 6.77
N ASN A 176 17.11 45.97 5.50
CA ASN A 176 17.55 47.33 5.14
C ASN A 176 16.37 48.28 4.87
N ARG A 177 15.15 47.73 4.78
CA ARG A 177 13.88 48.45 4.61
C ARG A 177 13.09 48.38 5.91
N THR A 178 12.36 49.45 6.21
CA THR A 178 11.42 49.40 7.33
C THR A 178 10.11 48.76 6.87
N LEU A 179 9.46 48.00 7.76
CA LEU A 179 8.17 47.38 7.49
C LEU A 179 7.13 48.44 7.06
N ASN A 180 7.10 49.58 7.76
CA ASN A 180 6.16 50.67 7.48
C ASN A 180 6.32 51.23 6.06
N ASP A 181 7.53 51.31 5.52
CA ASP A 181 7.73 51.78 4.15
C ASP A 181 7.06 50.85 3.13
N VAL A 182 7.09 49.54 3.37
CA VAL A 182 6.51 48.53 2.47
C VAL A 182 4.99 48.45 2.65
N LEU A 183 4.49 48.50 3.87
CA LEU A 183 3.05 48.47 4.15
C LEU A 183 2.32 49.72 3.60
N ASN A 184 3.01 50.86 3.48
CA ASN A 184 2.46 52.10 2.94
C ASN A 184 2.63 52.24 1.41
N MET A 185 3.16 51.23 0.72
CA MET A 185 3.29 51.28 -0.75
C MET A 185 1.91 51.24 -1.42
N PRO A 186 1.68 52.00 -2.51
CA PRO A 186 0.43 51.96 -3.27
C PRO A 186 0.04 50.56 -3.75
N GLN A 187 1.02 49.71 -4.06
CA GLN A 187 0.82 48.32 -4.48
C GLN A 187 0.26 47.42 -3.38
N MET A 188 0.41 47.81 -2.10
CA MET A 188 -0.14 47.07 -0.96
C MET A 188 -1.64 47.33 -0.78
N ASP A 189 -2.18 48.40 -1.39
CA ASP A 189 -3.60 48.73 -1.31
C ASP A 189 -4.48 47.63 -1.94
N GLY A 190 -5.53 47.23 -1.23
CA GLY A 190 -6.44 46.17 -1.66
C GLY A 190 -5.91 44.72 -1.54
N ILE A 191 -4.71 44.50 -1.00
CA ILE A 191 -4.17 43.15 -0.74
C ILE A 191 -4.62 42.64 0.64
N VAL A 192 -5.21 41.44 0.67
CA VAL A 192 -5.56 40.75 1.93
C VAL A 192 -4.30 40.10 2.50
N ARG A 193 -4.01 40.30 3.79
CA ARG A 193 -2.77 39.81 4.40
C ARG A 193 -3.09 38.87 5.55
N TYR A 194 -2.30 37.82 5.69
CA TYR A 194 -2.30 36.90 6.82
C TYR A 194 -0.86 36.71 7.30
N ALA A 195 -0.70 36.51 8.60
CA ALA A 195 0.59 36.18 9.20
C ALA A 195 0.46 34.94 10.09
N ILE A 196 1.44 34.06 10.02
CA ILE A 196 1.53 32.83 10.81
C ILE A 196 2.84 32.89 11.58
N GLY A 197 2.73 33.15 12.88
CA GLY A 197 3.84 33.11 13.81
C GLY A 197 4.03 31.71 14.37
N VAL A 198 5.26 31.20 14.32
CA VAL A 198 5.58 29.86 14.84
C VAL A 198 6.60 29.96 15.98
N GLY A 199 6.35 29.26 17.09
CA GLY A 199 7.34 29.12 18.15
C GLY A 199 7.29 30.20 19.24
N ARG A 200 8.11 29.99 20.27
CA ARG A 200 8.11 30.80 21.51
C ARG A 200 8.70 32.20 21.34
N ASP A 201 9.47 32.42 20.28
CA ASP A 201 10.06 33.73 20.01
C ASP A 201 9.01 34.72 19.48
N VAL A 202 7.89 34.20 18.95
CA VAL A 202 6.65 34.97 18.72
C VAL A 202 5.68 34.85 19.90
N LEU A 203 5.50 33.64 20.45
CA LEU A 203 4.58 33.38 21.58
C LEU A 203 5.11 33.91 22.91
N GLY A 204 4.57 35.07 23.31
CA GLY A 204 4.90 35.73 24.57
C GLY A 204 5.82 36.94 24.42
N ASN A 205 6.26 37.22 23.17
CA ASN A 205 6.94 38.46 22.84
C ASN A 205 5.95 39.45 22.21
N ILE A 206 5.57 40.46 22.99
CA ILE A 206 4.60 41.48 22.60
C ILE A 206 5.05 42.25 21.34
N ASN A 207 6.36 42.44 21.14
CA ASN A 207 6.86 43.16 19.97
C ASN A 207 6.71 42.33 18.69
N ALA A 208 7.14 41.07 18.73
CA ALA A 208 7.00 40.11 17.63
C ALA A 208 5.52 39.89 17.24
N GLU A 209 4.63 39.75 18.24
CA GLU A 209 3.20 39.58 18.00
C GLU A 209 2.60 40.84 17.34
N ASN A 210 2.93 42.03 17.85
CA ASN A 210 2.45 43.29 17.26
C ASN A 210 2.94 43.48 15.82
N GLU A 211 4.17 43.09 15.52
CA GLU A 211 4.73 43.13 14.16
C GLU A 211 3.98 42.19 13.21
N MET A 212 3.71 40.95 13.62
CA MET A 212 2.93 40.00 12.83
C MET A 212 1.48 40.47 12.62
N ILE A 213 0.86 41.06 13.64
CA ILE A 213 -0.48 41.66 13.53
C ILE A 213 -0.46 42.87 12.56
N GLN A 214 0.59 43.69 12.57
CA GLN A 214 0.75 44.79 11.61
C GLN A 214 0.86 44.27 10.16
N ILE A 215 1.56 43.16 9.95
CA ILE A 215 1.67 42.48 8.64
C ILE A 215 0.31 41.92 8.22
N ALA A 216 -0.38 41.21 9.10
CA ALA A 216 -1.71 40.65 8.83
C ALA A 216 -2.78 41.73 8.63
N GLY A 217 -2.59 42.92 9.21
CA GLY A 217 -3.53 44.05 9.15
C GLY A 217 -4.62 44.00 10.22
N SER A 218 -4.91 42.84 10.80
CA SER A 218 -5.82 42.67 11.93
C SER A 218 -5.47 41.42 12.74
N LYS A 219 -5.98 41.35 13.99
CA LYS A 219 -5.74 40.20 14.88
C LYS A 219 -6.39 38.90 14.38
N ASP A 220 -7.53 38.99 13.70
CA ASP A 220 -8.26 37.83 13.17
C ASP A 220 -7.52 37.16 12.00
N GLN A 221 -6.56 37.86 11.39
CA GLN A 221 -5.75 37.38 10.28
C GLN A 221 -4.35 36.94 10.72
N PHE A 222 -4.07 37.01 12.02
CA PHE A 222 -2.85 36.52 12.62
C PHE A 222 -3.10 35.15 13.28
N PHE A 223 -2.41 34.13 12.78
CA PHE A 223 -2.44 32.78 13.34
C PHE A 223 -1.16 32.54 14.12
N ASN A 224 -1.27 31.92 15.29
CA ASN A 224 -0.12 31.64 16.13
C ASN A 224 -0.11 30.17 16.53
N VAL A 225 1.04 29.52 16.40
CA VAL A 225 1.22 28.08 16.69
C VAL A 225 2.46 27.83 17.53
N LEU A 226 2.40 26.87 18.45
CA LEU A 226 3.48 26.64 19.43
C LEU A 226 4.78 26.15 18.80
N ASN A 227 4.70 25.46 17.66
CA ASN A 227 5.80 24.90 16.88
C ASN A 227 5.31 24.48 15.49
N TYR A 228 6.23 24.12 14.60
CA TYR A 228 5.92 23.73 13.22
C TYR A 228 5.03 22.48 13.09
N GLY A 229 5.05 21.57 14.08
CA GLY A 229 4.16 20.41 14.12
C GLY A 229 2.68 20.76 14.38
N GLU A 230 2.40 21.96 14.86
CA GLU A 230 1.03 22.44 15.10
C GLU A 230 0.44 23.23 13.92
N LEU A 231 1.21 23.46 12.85
CA LEU A 231 0.72 24.12 11.64
C LEU A 231 -0.50 23.41 11.03
N GLU A 232 -0.61 22.10 11.20
CA GLU A 232 -1.80 21.35 10.77
C GLU A 232 -3.10 21.83 11.42
N LYS A 233 -3.04 22.42 12.62
CA LYS A 233 -4.21 22.93 13.36
C LYS A 233 -4.79 24.22 12.79
N ILE A 234 -4.08 24.92 11.88
CA ILE A 234 -4.60 26.18 11.32
C ILE A 234 -5.02 26.05 9.85
N ILE A 235 -4.75 24.90 9.22
CA ILE A 235 -5.03 24.63 7.80
C ILE A 235 -6.50 24.94 7.45
N SER A 236 -7.46 24.35 8.18
CA SER A 236 -8.89 24.52 7.92
C SER A 236 -9.36 25.98 8.08
N SER A 237 -8.90 26.67 9.13
CA SER A 237 -9.25 28.06 9.39
C SER A 237 -8.67 29.01 8.33
N LEU A 238 -7.42 28.78 7.94
CA LEU A 238 -6.75 29.54 6.89
C LEU A 238 -7.43 29.33 5.53
N GLU A 239 -7.78 28.09 5.18
CA GLU A 239 -8.49 27.76 3.94
C GLU A 239 -9.85 28.45 3.83
N LYS A 240 -10.68 28.38 4.88
CA LYS A 240 -11.98 29.07 4.92
C LYS A 240 -11.79 30.58 4.67
N SER A 241 -10.75 31.16 5.27
CA SER A 241 -10.40 32.57 5.14
C SER A 241 -9.89 32.94 3.73
N ILE A 242 -9.16 32.04 3.06
CA ILE A 242 -8.68 32.20 1.68
C ILE A 242 -9.85 32.12 0.69
N ILE A 243 -10.71 31.12 0.82
CA ILE A 243 -11.79 30.83 -0.14
C ILE A 243 -12.98 31.81 0.04
N GLY A 244 -13.04 32.51 1.18
CA GLY A 244 -14.09 33.50 1.46
C GLY A 244 -15.46 32.86 1.74
N ILE A 245 -15.46 31.63 2.23
CA ILE A 245 -16.66 31.02 2.82
C ILE A 245 -16.77 31.63 4.21
N GLU A 246 -17.64 32.63 4.38
CA GLU A 246 -17.98 33.15 5.71
C GLU A 246 -18.54 31.99 6.57
N ASP A 247 -17.69 31.42 7.42
CA ASP A 247 -18.16 30.63 8.54
C ASP A 247 -18.78 31.61 9.54
N ALA A 248 -20.11 31.63 9.62
CA ALA A 248 -20.79 32.46 10.60
C ALA A 248 -20.40 32.10 12.05
N GLY A 249 -19.73 30.96 12.24
CA GLY A 249 -19.25 30.47 13.52
C GLY A 249 -20.34 29.71 14.26
N THR A 250 -20.04 29.40 15.52
CA THR A 250 -20.98 28.69 16.39
C THR A 250 -21.21 29.46 17.67
N GLU A 251 -22.46 29.51 18.09
CA GLU A 251 -22.92 30.27 19.23
C GLU A 251 -23.41 29.28 20.29
N ILE A 252 -22.70 29.23 21.41
CA ILE A 252 -22.92 28.24 22.46
C ILE A 252 -23.47 28.96 23.70
N ALA A 253 -24.73 28.70 24.03
CA ALA A 253 -25.37 29.23 25.22
C ALA A 253 -25.37 28.19 26.34
N PHE A 254 -24.65 28.47 27.43
CA PHE A 254 -24.81 27.73 28.68
C PHE A 254 -26.03 28.23 29.43
N VAL A 255 -26.92 27.32 29.80
CA VAL A 255 -28.06 27.58 30.67
C VAL A 255 -27.70 27.01 32.05
N LEU A 256 -27.25 27.89 32.93
CA LEU A 256 -26.71 27.55 34.24
C LEU A 256 -27.80 27.64 35.30
N ASP A 257 -28.08 26.53 35.96
CA ASP A 257 -28.93 26.50 37.13
C ASP A 257 -28.24 27.20 38.31
N GLY A 258 -28.85 28.26 38.78
CA GLY A 258 -28.44 29.01 39.97
C GLY A 258 -29.50 28.95 41.06
N SER A 259 -30.41 27.96 41.04
CA SER A 259 -31.51 27.82 41.99
C SER A 259 -31.02 27.46 43.40
N GLY A 260 -31.96 27.40 44.36
CA GLY A 260 -31.66 27.17 45.77
C GLY A 260 -31.33 25.73 46.12
N SER A 261 -31.46 24.77 45.19
CA SER A 261 -31.05 23.37 45.39
C SER A 261 -29.53 23.18 45.36
N ILE A 262 -28.82 24.08 44.66
CA ILE A 262 -27.37 23.97 44.47
C ILE A 262 -26.64 24.65 45.63
N GLU A 263 -25.77 23.90 46.31
CA GLU A 263 -24.89 24.47 47.32
C GLU A 263 -23.88 25.46 46.71
N LYS A 264 -23.46 26.47 47.47
CA LYS A 264 -22.53 27.50 46.98
C LYS A 264 -21.23 26.91 46.39
N LYS A 265 -20.70 25.84 46.99
CA LYS A 265 -19.49 25.16 46.50
C LYS A 265 -19.73 24.43 45.17
N ASP A 266 -20.90 23.85 45.00
CA ASP A 266 -21.31 23.16 43.77
C ASP A 266 -21.53 24.16 42.63
N PHE A 267 -22.09 25.33 42.93
CA PHE A 267 -22.21 26.43 41.98
C PHE A 267 -20.83 26.95 41.51
N GLU A 268 -19.84 27.03 42.40
CA GLU A 268 -18.46 27.36 41.99
C GLU A 268 -17.87 26.28 41.06
N MET A 269 -18.07 25.00 41.35
CA MET A 269 -17.62 23.91 40.46
C MET A 269 -18.32 23.93 39.09
N ALA A 270 -19.58 24.34 39.03
CA ALA A 270 -20.30 24.55 37.78
C ALA A 270 -19.67 25.67 36.93
N LYS A 271 -19.29 26.80 37.55
CA LYS A 271 -18.58 27.89 36.86
C LYS A 271 -17.20 27.45 36.37
N ASP A 272 -16.44 26.73 37.19
CA ASP A 272 -15.14 26.19 36.81
C ASP A 272 -15.25 25.22 35.62
N PHE A 273 -16.29 24.40 35.59
CA PHE A 273 -16.58 23.52 34.45
C PHE A 273 -16.81 24.32 33.16
N ILE A 274 -17.67 25.34 33.19
CA ILE A 274 -17.93 26.21 32.03
C ILE A 274 -16.63 26.90 31.57
N ILE A 275 -15.84 27.44 32.50
CA ILE A 275 -14.55 28.08 32.22
C ILE A 275 -13.60 27.11 31.49
N ASN A 276 -13.55 25.84 31.92
CA ASN A 276 -12.70 24.85 31.29
C ASN A 276 -13.19 24.47 29.89
N VAL A 277 -14.51 24.32 29.68
CA VAL A 277 -15.08 24.10 28.35
C VAL A 277 -14.75 25.27 27.43
N MET A 278 -14.96 26.52 27.88
CA MET A 278 -14.67 27.72 27.10
C MET A 278 -13.20 27.79 26.68
N LYS A 279 -12.27 27.60 27.64
CA LYS A 279 -10.83 27.57 27.37
C LYS A 279 -10.47 26.52 26.32
N ASN A 280 -10.97 25.30 26.48
CA ASN A 280 -10.60 24.18 25.61
C ASN A 280 -11.21 24.31 24.21
N VAL A 281 -12.48 24.72 24.11
CA VAL A 281 -13.13 24.94 22.81
C VAL A 281 -12.44 26.05 22.04
N TRP A 282 -12.07 27.18 22.67
CA TRP A 282 -11.34 28.25 21.99
C TRP A 282 -9.94 27.86 21.48
N THR A 283 -9.34 26.77 21.97
CA THR A 283 -8.08 26.27 21.39
C THR A 283 -8.24 25.63 20.01
N THR A 284 -9.46 25.22 19.66
CA THR A 284 -9.75 24.44 18.42
C THR A 284 -10.83 25.08 17.54
N CYS A 285 -11.69 25.92 18.13
CA CYS A 285 -12.77 26.63 17.45
C CYS A 285 -12.61 28.15 17.64
N PHE A 286 -11.95 28.79 16.68
CA PHE A 286 -11.69 30.24 16.71
C PHE A 286 -12.93 31.09 16.40
N SER A 287 -13.97 30.50 15.82
CA SER A 287 -15.25 31.16 15.49
C SER A 287 -16.36 30.85 16.50
N CYS A 288 -16.04 30.27 17.67
CA CYS A 288 -16.98 29.95 18.72
C CYS A 288 -17.20 31.11 19.69
N ASN A 289 -18.44 31.57 19.83
CA ASN A 289 -18.83 32.57 20.81
C ASN A 289 -19.72 31.94 21.89
N PHE A 290 -19.47 32.31 23.15
CA PHE A 290 -20.21 31.82 24.30
C PHE A 290 -21.17 32.86 24.86
N ALA A 291 -22.31 32.38 25.34
CA ALA A 291 -23.21 33.13 26.19
C ALA A 291 -23.56 32.30 27.42
N ILE A 292 -23.85 32.97 28.53
CA ILE A 292 -24.25 32.30 29.77
C ILE A 292 -25.54 32.95 30.26
N ALA A 293 -26.59 32.15 30.37
CA ALA A 293 -27.85 32.52 30.99
C ALA A 293 -27.99 31.75 32.31
N GLN A 294 -28.01 32.48 33.43
CA GLN A 294 -28.26 31.90 34.74
C GLN A 294 -29.74 32.00 35.09
N PHE A 295 -30.32 30.97 35.72
CA PHE A 295 -31.71 30.99 36.18
C PHE A 295 -31.89 30.62 37.65
N GLY A 296 -32.90 31.21 38.30
CA GLY A 296 -33.26 31.01 39.70
C GLY A 296 -34.58 31.72 40.02
N ARG A 297 -34.57 32.60 41.03
CA ARG A 297 -35.63 33.61 41.27
C ARG A 297 -35.91 34.42 39.99
N ASP A 298 -34.84 34.92 39.40
CA ASP A 298 -34.80 35.69 38.15
C ASP A 298 -33.97 34.93 37.10
N ILE A 299 -34.06 35.36 35.84
CA ILE A 299 -33.24 34.83 34.74
C ILE A 299 -32.38 35.99 34.23
N ARG A 300 -31.07 35.76 34.08
CA ARG A 300 -30.10 36.81 33.72
C ARG A 300 -29.11 36.30 32.68
N THR A 301 -28.84 37.11 31.68
CA THR A 301 -27.70 36.89 30.78
C THR A 301 -26.44 37.42 31.48
N GLU A 302 -25.61 36.50 31.97
CA GLU A 302 -24.37 36.80 32.68
C GLU A 302 -23.22 37.10 31.71
N LEU A 303 -23.22 36.51 30.52
CA LEU A 303 -22.28 36.75 29.42
C LEU A 303 -23.04 36.77 28.09
N SER A 304 -22.88 37.82 27.29
CA SER A 304 -23.49 37.91 25.94
C SER A 304 -22.52 37.50 24.83
N LEU A 305 -23.05 37.17 23.64
CA LEU A 305 -22.22 36.75 22.50
C LEU A 305 -21.26 37.86 22.03
N THR A 306 -21.61 39.13 22.24
CA THR A 306 -20.75 40.29 21.95
C THR A 306 -19.52 40.43 22.85
N GLU A 307 -19.47 39.72 23.98
CA GLU A 307 -18.42 39.89 25.00
C GLU A 307 -17.27 38.88 24.87
N ASN A 308 -17.19 38.16 23.74
CA ASN A 308 -16.21 37.09 23.53
C ASN A 308 -14.86 37.55 22.93
N ASN A 309 -14.76 38.80 22.43
CA ASN A 309 -13.55 39.32 21.78
C ASN A 309 -12.32 39.35 22.71
N ASP A 310 -12.54 39.51 24.02
CA ASP A 310 -11.50 39.42 25.05
C ASP A 310 -11.77 38.19 25.91
N THR A 311 -11.13 37.08 25.54
CA THR A 311 -11.33 35.78 26.19
C THR A 311 -10.97 35.81 27.67
N LEU A 312 -9.96 36.59 28.08
CA LEU A 312 -9.57 36.71 29.49
C LEU A 312 -10.65 37.45 30.29
N ARG A 313 -11.17 38.56 29.76
CA ARG A 313 -12.27 39.31 30.38
C ARG A 313 -13.56 38.49 30.43
N ALA A 314 -13.87 37.73 29.38
CA ALA A 314 -15.02 36.83 29.35
C ALA A 314 -14.92 35.79 30.47
N LEU A 315 -13.78 35.09 30.59
CA LEU A 315 -13.55 34.09 31.64
C LEU A 315 -13.63 34.70 33.05
N ASP A 316 -13.10 35.91 33.26
CA ASP A 316 -13.21 36.60 34.55
C ASP A 316 -14.67 36.96 34.88
N LYS A 317 -15.46 37.36 33.88
CA LYS A 317 -16.89 37.60 34.04
C LYS A 317 -17.62 36.34 34.48
N VAL A 318 -17.34 35.19 33.85
CA VAL A 318 -17.90 33.88 34.25
C VAL A 318 -17.52 33.53 35.68
N LYS A 319 -16.25 33.71 36.04
CA LYS A 319 -15.74 33.42 37.39
C LYS A 319 -16.46 34.24 38.47
N ASN A 320 -16.82 35.48 38.17
CA ASN A 320 -17.45 36.41 39.09
C ASN A 320 -18.99 36.33 39.10
N ILE A 321 -19.61 35.38 38.39
CA ILE A 321 -21.07 35.16 38.43
C ILE A 321 -21.51 34.79 39.86
N THR A 322 -22.54 35.48 40.34
CA THR A 322 -23.15 35.26 41.66
C THR A 322 -24.45 34.45 41.55
N GLN A 323 -24.62 33.46 42.43
CA GLN A 323 -25.80 32.59 42.45
C GLN A 323 -27.10 33.36 42.76
N ILE A 324 -28.16 33.17 41.95
CA ILE A 324 -29.46 33.86 42.11
C ILE A 324 -30.32 33.25 43.24
N THR A 325 -30.21 31.95 43.48
CA THR A 325 -30.98 31.11 44.42
C THR A 325 -32.49 30.98 44.07
N ALA A 326 -33.27 30.36 44.96
CA ALA A 326 -34.72 30.12 44.87
C ALA A 326 -35.16 28.92 43.99
N ILE A 327 -35.87 29.15 42.89
CA ILE A 327 -36.63 28.12 42.16
C ILE A 327 -36.00 27.76 40.80
N THR A 328 -36.38 26.60 40.23
CA THR A 328 -35.75 25.99 39.05
C THR A 328 -36.61 26.21 37.80
N LYS A 329 -36.48 27.40 37.18
CA LYS A 329 -37.26 27.86 36.00
C LYS A 329 -36.66 27.45 34.65
N THR A 330 -36.48 26.15 34.40
CA THR A 330 -35.76 25.64 33.23
C THR A 330 -36.41 25.99 31.88
N ALA A 331 -37.74 25.88 31.75
CA ALA A 331 -38.42 26.19 30.49
C ALA A 331 -38.35 27.69 30.20
N SER A 332 -38.56 28.53 31.21
CA SER A 332 -38.39 29.98 31.05
C SER A 332 -36.93 30.37 30.75
N ALA A 333 -35.93 29.64 31.24
CA ALA A 333 -34.53 29.87 30.93
C ALA A 333 -34.20 29.56 29.47
N LEU A 334 -34.72 28.43 28.95
CA LEU A 334 -34.61 28.11 27.52
C LEU A 334 -35.31 29.15 26.65
N TYR A 335 -36.50 29.61 27.06
CA TYR A 335 -37.21 30.69 26.38
C TYR A 335 -36.37 31.97 26.32
N HIS A 336 -35.77 32.37 27.44
CA HIS A 336 -34.88 33.54 27.52
C HIS A 336 -33.67 33.41 26.58
N VAL A 337 -33.07 32.23 26.44
CA VAL A 337 -31.98 32.04 25.46
C VAL A 337 -32.47 32.28 24.03
N LEU A 338 -33.64 31.77 23.66
CA LEU A 338 -34.19 31.95 22.31
C LEU A 338 -34.57 33.40 22.01
N THR A 339 -35.09 34.15 22.99
CA THR A 339 -35.66 35.49 22.76
C THR A 339 -34.75 36.64 23.15
N GLU A 340 -33.74 36.40 23.99
CA GLU A 340 -32.87 37.46 24.54
C GLU A 340 -31.38 37.16 24.40
N VAL A 341 -30.96 35.93 24.04
CA VAL A 341 -29.53 35.61 23.84
C VAL A 341 -29.23 35.41 22.35
N PHE A 342 -29.98 34.53 21.68
CA PHE A 342 -29.82 34.27 20.24
C PHE A 342 -30.49 35.33 19.35
N VAL A 343 -30.38 36.60 19.73
CA VAL A 343 -30.90 37.74 18.98
C VAL A 343 -29.77 38.64 18.44
N PRO A 344 -29.94 39.26 17.25
CA PRO A 344 -28.88 40.07 16.64
C PRO A 344 -28.34 41.19 17.53
N GLN A 345 -29.21 41.79 18.35
CA GLN A 345 -28.84 42.85 19.30
C GLN A 345 -27.82 42.38 20.35
N MET A 346 -27.78 41.07 20.61
CA MET A 346 -26.90 40.43 21.60
C MET A 346 -25.72 39.70 20.97
N GLY A 347 -25.51 39.88 19.65
CA GLY A 347 -24.37 39.34 18.90
C GLY A 347 -24.65 38.06 18.11
N SER A 348 -25.89 37.57 18.12
CA SER A 348 -26.29 36.37 17.37
C SER A 348 -26.35 36.63 15.87
N LYS A 349 -25.79 35.72 15.08
CA LYS A 349 -25.74 35.77 13.62
C LYS A 349 -26.76 34.79 13.06
N GLU A 350 -27.47 35.21 12.03
CA GLU A 350 -28.55 34.42 11.41
C GLU A 350 -28.06 33.04 10.93
N LYS A 351 -26.87 32.98 10.31
CA LYS A 351 -26.30 31.76 9.74
C LYS A 351 -25.39 30.95 10.69
N ALA A 352 -25.16 31.44 11.92
CA ALA A 352 -24.33 30.72 12.88
C ALA A 352 -25.04 29.46 13.37
N LYS A 353 -24.27 28.38 13.58
CA LYS A 353 -24.77 27.19 14.26
C LYS A 353 -25.05 27.54 15.71
N LYS A 354 -26.19 27.12 16.25
CA LYS A 354 -26.61 27.47 17.61
C LYS A 354 -26.66 26.23 18.47
N MET A 355 -26.11 26.33 19.68
CA MET A 355 -26.07 25.25 20.65
C MET A 355 -26.51 25.72 22.03
N ILE A 356 -27.29 24.89 22.71
CA ILE A 356 -27.68 25.10 24.11
C ILE A 356 -27.12 23.95 24.96
N ILE A 357 -26.44 24.30 26.06
CA ILE A 357 -25.96 23.34 27.05
C ILE A 357 -26.61 23.68 28.39
N LEU A 358 -27.59 22.87 28.81
CA LEU A 358 -28.23 22.99 30.11
C LEU A 358 -27.40 22.26 31.17
N LEU A 359 -27.11 22.94 32.29
CA LEU A 359 -26.50 22.34 33.48
C LEU A 359 -27.41 22.59 34.68
N SER A 360 -28.00 21.53 35.23
CA SER A 360 -28.99 21.63 36.32
C SER A 360 -28.98 20.40 37.23
N ASP A 361 -29.22 20.60 38.53
CA ASP A 361 -29.29 19.53 39.54
C ASP A 361 -30.71 19.10 39.90
N GLY A 362 -31.72 19.73 39.31
CA GLY A 362 -33.08 19.68 39.81
C GLY A 362 -34.12 19.35 38.75
N GLN A 363 -35.24 18.80 39.24
CA GLN A 363 -36.47 18.77 38.47
C GLN A 363 -37.03 20.20 38.33
N MET A 364 -37.65 20.53 37.19
CA MET A 364 -38.34 21.81 37.02
C MET A 364 -39.34 22.08 38.16
N ALA A 365 -39.21 23.24 38.81
CA ALA A 365 -40.01 23.62 39.97
C ALA A 365 -40.34 25.12 39.97
N GLY A 366 -41.63 25.46 40.00
CA GLY A 366 -42.09 26.85 40.07
C GLY A 366 -42.00 27.65 38.75
N ASP A 367 -41.85 26.97 37.62
CA ASP A 367 -41.86 27.57 36.28
C ASP A 367 -43.30 27.81 35.80
N ASN A 368 -43.56 28.98 35.21
CA ASN A 368 -44.87 29.36 34.68
C ASN A 368 -45.07 28.91 33.22
N ARG A 369 -44.01 28.45 32.55
CA ARG A 369 -44.04 27.89 31.19
C ARG A 369 -43.85 26.39 31.23
N THR A 370 -44.45 25.69 30.27
CA THR A 370 -44.19 24.25 30.11
C THR A 370 -43.02 24.04 29.16
N LEU A 371 -42.32 22.92 29.33
CA LEU A 371 -41.19 22.56 28.50
C LEU A 371 -41.60 22.42 27.02
N ASN A 372 -42.76 21.79 26.76
CA ASN A 372 -43.30 21.61 25.41
C ASN A 372 -43.54 22.94 24.68
N ASP A 373 -43.98 23.99 25.38
CA ASP A 373 -44.23 25.30 24.77
C ASP A 373 -42.96 25.89 24.16
N VAL A 374 -41.80 25.64 24.79
CA VAL A 374 -40.51 26.21 24.38
C VAL A 374 -39.82 25.31 23.35
N LEU A 375 -39.88 23.99 23.51
CA LEU A 375 -39.29 23.05 22.55
C LEU A 375 -39.96 23.08 21.17
N ASN A 376 -41.23 23.52 21.09
CA ASN A 376 -41.99 23.66 19.85
C ASN A 376 -41.90 25.04 19.19
N MET A 377 -41.11 25.98 19.75
CA MET A 377 -40.90 27.29 19.13
C MET A 377 -40.11 27.17 17.84
N THR A 378 -40.42 27.99 16.84
CA THR A 378 -39.69 28.00 15.56
C THR A 378 -38.22 28.41 15.74
N GLN A 379 -37.92 29.25 16.74
CA GLN A 379 -36.55 29.63 17.09
C GLN A 379 -35.73 28.46 17.66
N MET A 380 -36.38 27.39 18.13
CA MET A 380 -35.70 26.18 18.62
C MET A 380 -35.28 25.26 17.46
N ASP A 381 -35.82 25.47 16.25
CA ASP A 381 -35.49 24.66 15.08
C ASP A 381 -34.03 24.85 14.67
N GLY A 382 -33.35 23.76 14.36
CA GLY A 382 -31.92 23.76 14.03
C GLY A 382 -30.94 24.02 15.18
N ILE A 383 -31.41 24.15 16.44
CA ILE A 383 -30.53 24.30 17.62
C ILE A 383 -30.13 22.93 18.17
N VAL A 384 -28.82 22.69 18.30
CA VAL A 384 -28.30 21.48 18.96
C VAL A 384 -28.36 21.66 20.47
N ARG A 385 -28.87 20.66 21.20
CA ARG A 385 -29.10 20.78 22.65
C ARG A 385 -28.44 19.64 23.41
N TYR A 386 -27.76 19.99 24.50
CA TYR A 386 -27.20 19.07 25.47
C TYR A 386 -27.81 19.35 26.84
N ALA A 387 -27.99 18.30 27.63
CA ALA A 387 -28.45 18.40 29.01
C ALA A 387 -27.49 17.66 29.93
N ILE A 388 -27.05 18.33 31.00
CA ILE A 388 -26.17 17.78 32.03
C ILE A 388 -26.95 17.78 33.34
N GLY A 389 -27.41 16.60 33.74
CA GLY A 389 -28.12 16.38 34.99
C GLY A 389 -27.14 16.02 36.10
N VAL A 390 -27.17 16.78 37.21
CA VAL A 390 -26.22 16.62 38.32
C VAL A 390 -26.93 16.16 39.59
N GLY A 391 -26.41 15.12 40.24
CA GLY A 391 -26.83 14.77 41.60
C GLY A 391 -28.11 13.92 41.69
N PRO A 392 -28.47 13.52 42.94
CA PRO A 392 -29.52 12.53 43.20
C PRO A 392 -30.93 12.99 42.84
N GLU A 393 -31.18 14.30 42.79
CA GLU A 393 -32.48 14.88 42.46
C GLU A 393 -32.86 14.68 40.98
N VAL A 394 -31.87 14.56 40.08
CA VAL A 394 -32.09 14.11 38.70
C VAL A 394 -31.97 12.58 38.61
N LEU A 395 -30.88 12.02 39.15
CA LEU A 395 -30.53 10.59 39.05
C LEU A 395 -31.58 9.65 39.66
N GLY A 396 -32.25 10.08 40.72
CA GLY A 396 -33.21 9.28 41.47
C GLY A 396 -34.65 9.36 40.94
N LYS A 397 -34.93 10.25 39.98
CA LYS A 397 -36.31 10.56 39.54
C LYS A 397 -36.47 10.36 38.03
N LYS A 398 -37.22 9.33 37.63
CA LYS A 398 -37.55 9.06 36.21
C LYS A 398 -38.13 10.26 35.49
N LYS A 399 -38.93 11.08 36.18
CA LYS A 399 -39.53 12.28 35.60
C LYS A 399 -38.47 13.33 35.23
N ALA A 400 -37.49 13.57 36.09
CA ALA A 400 -36.39 14.50 35.82
C ALA A 400 -35.48 14.00 34.69
N ILE A 401 -35.17 12.70 34.64
CA ILE A 401 -34.40 12.10 33.53
C ILE A 401 -35.13 12.30 32.19
N ASN A 402 -36.44 12.03 32.14
CA ASN A 402 -37.22 12.23 30.92
C ASN A 402 -37.27 13.71 30.49
N GLU A 403 -37.37 14.64 31.44
CA GLU A 403 -37.30 16.08 31.17
C GLU A 403 -35.94 16.45 30.52
N MET A 404 -34.82 15.94 31.06
CA MET A 404 -33.49 16.20 30.50
C MET A 404 -33.29 15.60 29.10
N ILE A 405 -33.77 14.38 28.87
CA ILE A 405 -33.71 13.74 27.53
C ILE A 405 -34.55 14.53 26.52
N GLN A 406 -35.72 15.04 26.93
CA GLN A 406 -36.55 15.89 26.07
C GLN A 406 -35.84 17.20 25.70
N ILE A 407 -35.12 17.81 26.66
CA ILE A 407 -34.32 19.02 26.42
C ILE A 407 -33.16 18.73 25.46
N ALA A 408 -32.42 17.63 25.67
CA ALA A 408 -31.33 17.22 24.79
C ALA A 408 -31.80 16.78 23.39
N GLY A 409 -33.05 16.32 23.28
CA GLY A 409 -33.67 15.78 22.07
C GLY A 409 -33.31 14.33 21.75
N SER A 410 -32.34 13.73 22.45
CA SER A 410 -31.96 12.32 22.34
C SER A 410 -31.11 11.88 23.54
N GLU A 411 -31.02 10.57 23.78
CA GLU A 411 -30.31 10.01 24.94
C GLU A 411 -28.78 10.20 24.86
N ASP A 412 -28.19 10.22 23.66
CA ASP A 412 -26.75 10.41 23.44
C ASP A 412 -26.25 11.82 23.80
N ARG A 413 -27.15 12.81 23.92
CA ARG A 413 -26.82 14.19 24.30
C ARG A 413 -27.21 14.54 25.75
N PHE A 414 -27.67 13.54 26.51
CA PHE A 414 -27.92 13.67 27.94
C PHE A 414 -26.76 13.08 28.75
N PHE A 415 -26.06 13.92 29.51
CA PHE A 415 -24.99 13.52 30.41
C PHE A 415 -25.50 13.46 31.85
N ASN A 416 -25.29 12.32 32.47
CA ASN A 416 -25.78 12.05 33.81
C ASN A 416 -24.61 11.91 34.78
N VAL A 417 -24.47 12.81 35.75
CA VAL A 417 -23.32 12.86 36.66
C VAL A 417 -23.75 12.81 38.13
N SER A 418 -23.00 12.05 38.94
CA SER A 418 -23.35 11.80 40.34
C SER A 418 -23.24 13.02 41.25
N ASN A 419 -22.37 13.98 40.94
CA ASN A 419 -22.19 15.25 41.63
C ASN A 419 -21.37 16.22 40.77
N TYR A 420 -21.24 17.47 41.22
CA TYR A 420 -20.49 18.51 40.51
C TYR A 420 -18.99 18.21 40.38
N GLY A 421 -18.39 17.44 41.30
CA GLY A 421 -17.01 16.97 41.18
C GLY A 421 -16.79 15.96 40.04
N ALA A 422 -17.85 15.30 39.57
CA ALA A 422 -17.81 14.37 38.45
C ALA A 422 -17.92 15.05 37.07
N LEU A 423 -18.19 16.37 37.01
CA LEU A 423 -18.26 17.12 35.75
C LEU A 423 -16.96 17.04 34.94
N ALA A 424 -15.80 16.97 35.62
CA ALA A 424 -14.51 16.79 34.98
C ALA A 424 -14.42 15.49 34.14
N LYS A 425 -15.22 14.46 34.45
CA LYS A 425 -15.21 13.17 33.73
C LYS A 425 -15.95 13.23 32.39
N ILE A 426 -16.92 14.14 32.25
CA ILE A 426 -17.68 14.31 31.02
C ILE A 426 -17.11 15.40 30.11
N LEU A 427 -16.17 16.21 30.64
CA LEU A 427 -15.54 17.31 29.95
C LEU A 427 -15.01 16.91 28.57
N SER A 428 -14.19 15.85 28.50
CA SER A 428 -13.62 15.37 27.23
C SER A 428 -14.67 14.85 26.24
N SER A 429 -15.78 14.29 26.74
CA SER A 429 -16.85 13.75 25.89
C SER A 429 -17.69 14.87 25.31
N LEU A 430 -18.08 15.84 26.15
CA LEU A 430 -18.83 17.01 25.74
C LEU A 430 -18.02 17.88 24.78
N GLU A 431 -16.73 18.10 25.05
CA GLU A 431 -15.80 18.80 24.14
C GLU A 431 -15.75 18.16 22.76
N LYS A 432 -15.57 16.84 22.68
CA LYS A 432 -15.56 16.11 21.40
C LYS A 432 -16.87 16.26 20.66
N SER A 433 -17.99 16.26 21.36
CA SER A 433 -19.31 16.47 20.77
C SER A 433 -19.52 17.90 20.27
N ILE A 434 -19.01 18.91 20.97
CA ILE A 434 -19.06 20.32 20.54
C ILE A 434 -18.18 20.53 19.31
N ILE A 435 -16.92 20.09 19.36
CA ILE A 435 -15.92 20.28 18.29
C ILE A 435 -16.27 19.46 17.04
N GLY A 436 -16.84 18.25 17.20
CA GLY A 436 -17.22 17.38 16.09
C GLY A 436 -18.32 17.94 15.16
N ILE A 437 -19.09 18.94 15.62
CA ILE A 437 -20.19 19.56 14.86
C ILE A 437 -19.68 20.67 13.91
N GLU A 438 -18.46 21.17 14.08
CA GLU A 438 -17.94 22.35 13.37
C GLU A 438 -17.02 22.09 12.18
N GLY A 439 -16.74 20.82 11.91
CA GLY A 439 -15.91 20.44 10.77
C GLY A 439 -14.43 20.39 11.16
N ILE A 440 -13.92 19.16 11.12
CA ILE A 440 -12.52 18.73 10.93
C ILE A 440 -11.49 19.60 11.65
N GLN A 441 -11.17 19.22 12.89
CA GLN A 441 -9.78 19.20 13.38
C GLN A 441 -9.51 17.92 14.19
N LYS A 442 -8.36 17.31 13.93
CA LYS A 442 -7.87 16.04 14.49
C LYS A 442 -7.98 16.03 16.03
N GLY A 443 -8.88 15.22 16.58
CA GLY A 443 -8.99 14.98 18.02
C GLY A 443 -10.34 14.41 18.47
N ALA A 444 -11.42 14.74 17.75
CA ALA A 444 -12.75 14.15 17.93
C ALA A 444 -12.98 13.11 16.83
N GLY A 445 -12.74 11.83 17.13
CA GLY A 445 -12.82 10.81 16.09
C GLY A 445 -14.24 10.52 15.64
N PHE A 446 -14.46 10.40 14.33
CA PHE A 446 -15.72 9.87 13.79
C PHE A 446 -15.85 8.41 14.22
N GLN A 447 -16.89 8.05 14.98
CA GLN A 447 -17.08 6.66 15.40
C GLN A 447 -17.69 5.84 14.27
N PHE A 448 -18.93 6.15 13.87
CA PHE A 448 -19.64 5.41 12.82
C PHE A 448 -20.27 6.32 11.76
N GLN A 449 -20.17 7.64 11.91
CA GLN A 449 -20.81 8.61 11.02
C GLN A 449 -20.34 8.47 9.57
N LEU A 450 -19.06 8.14 9.38
CA LEU A 450 -18.43 7.87 8.08
C LEU A 450 -18.09 6.39 7.91
N ALA A 451 -18.79 5.49 8.62
CA ALA A 451 -18.41 4.07 8.67
C ALA A 451 -18.31 3.41 7.28
N GLU A 452 -19.12 3.86 6.31
CA GLU A 452 -19.24 3.22 4.99
C GLU A 452 -19.49 1.70 5.11
N ALA A 453 -20.35 1.34 6.07
CA ALA A 453 -20.70 -0.04 6.35
C ALA A 453 -21.29 -0.72 5.10
N GLY A 454 -20.70 -1.84 4.69
CA GLY A 454 -21.03 -2.53 3.45
C GLY A 454 -20.07 -2.23 2.30
N PHE A 455 -18.97 -1.50 2.54
CA PHE A 455 -17.88 -1.32 1.58
C PHE A 455 -17.39 -2.67 1.02
N SER A 456 -17.32 -3.68 1.89
CA SER A 456 -17.14 -5.07 1.51
C SER A 456 -18.11 -5.97 2.26
N THR A 457 -18.47 -7.11 1.67
CA THR A 457 -19.45 -8.04 2.25
C THR A 457 -19.07 -9.49 1.99
N HIS A 458 -19.34 -10.38 2.96
CA HIS A 458 -19.09 -11.80 2.80
C HIS A 458 -20.06 -12.65 3.64
N PHE A 459 -20.54 -13.75 3.05
CA PHE A 459 -21.33 -14.77 3.73
C PHE A 459 -20.41 -15.88 4.23
N THR A 460 -20.51 -16.21 5.51
CA THR A 460 -19.67 -17.26 6.13
C THR A 460 -20.35 -18.63 6.07
N HIS A 461 -19.57 -19.70 6.23
CA HIS A 461 -20.07 -21.08 6.23
C HIS A 461 -21.12 -21.34 7.33
N ASP A 462 -20.98 -20.70 8.49
CA ASP A 462 -21.95 -20.78 9.60
C ASP A 462 -23.24 -19.95 9.38
N GLY A 463 -23.38 -19.28 8.23
CA GLY A 463 -24.53 -18.45 7.88
C GLY A 463 -24.52 -17.05 8.48
N SER A 464 -23.41 -16.62 9.09
CA SER A 464 -23.20 -15.23 9.48
C SER A 464 -22.88 -14.35 8.27
N ILE A 465 -23.02 -13.04 8.45
CA ILE A 465 -22.73 -12.03 7.44
C ILE A 465 -21.72 -11.04 8.00
N LEU A 466 -20.68 -10.78 7.23
CA LEU A 466 -19.68 -9.76 7.51
C LEU A 466 -19.92 -8.53 6.63
N PHE A 467 -19.89 -7.34 7.24
CA PHE A 467 -19.86 -6.06 6.53
C PHE A 467 -18.60 -5.29 6.94
N GLY A 468 -17.75 -4.97 5.98
CA GLY A 468 -16.64 -4.05 6.19
C GLY A 468 -17.12 -2.63 6.40
N ALA A 469 -16.54 -1.92 7.37
CA ALA A 469 -16.86 -0.54 7.73
C ALA A 469 -15.57 0.29 7.78
N VAL A 470 -15.06 0.67 6.61
CA VAL A 470 -13.71 1.25 6.43
C VAL A 470 -13.50 2.60 7.10
N GLY A 471 -14.53 3.44 7.18
CA GLY A 471 -14.43 4.79 7.74
C GLY A 471 -14.82 4.89 9.22
N ALA A 472 -15.06 3.76 9.88
CA ALA A 472 -15.31 3.73 11.32
C ALA A 472 -14.05 4.15 12.09
N TYR A 473 -14.22 4.86 13.21
CA TYR A 473 -13.16 5.31 14.11
C TYR A 473 -12.01 6.03 13.37
N ASP A 474 -12.29 7.15 12.72
CA ASP A 474 -11.31 7.91 11.92
C ASP A 474 -10.59 7.05 10.88
N TRP A 475 -11.35 6.26 10.13
CA TRP A 475 -10.81 5.35 9.13
C TRP A 475 -9.81 4.32 9.67
N SER A 476 -9.73 4.11 11.00
CA SER A 476 -9.17 2.86 11.53
C SER A 476 -9.89 1.68 10.90
N GLY A 477 -11.22 1.76 10.84
CA GLY A 477 -12.11 0.80 10.22
C GLY A 477 -12.43 -0.40 11.12
N GLY A 478 -13.22 -1.33 10.60
CA GLY A 478 -13.62 -2.54 11.32
C GLY A 478 -14.59 -3.40 10.52
N ILE A 479 -15.12 -4.44 11.16
CA ILE A 479 -16.11 -5.36 10.58
C ILE A 479 -17.35 -5.39 11.47
N ILE A 480 -18.53 -5.27 10.87
CA ILE A 480 -19.81 -5.55 11.52
C ILE A 480 -20.17 -7.02 11.22
N LEU A 481 -20.21 -7.83 12.27
CA LEU A 481 -20.60 -9.24 12.25
C LEU A 481 -22.07 -9.37 12.65
N LYS A 482 -22.90 -9.90 11.74
CA LYS A 482 -24.28 -10.31 12.01
C LYS A 482 -24.35 -11.83 11.99
N LYS A 483 -24.52 -12.45 13.16
CA LYS A 483 -24.78 -13.89 13.25
C LYS A 483 -26.24 -14.20 12.96
N ARG A 484 -26.50 -15.37 12.38
CA ARG A 484 -27.83 -15.78 11.88
C ARG A 484 -28.95 -15.73 12.92
N ASN A 485 -28.66 -16.08 14.17
CA ASN A 485 -29.66 -16.22 15.25
C ASN A 485 -29.53 -15.15 16.35
N GLU A 486 -28.74 -14.11 16.15
CA GLU A 486 -28.57 -13.02 17.11
C GLU A 486 -29.26 -11.76 16.59
N GLU A 487 -30.05 -11.05 17.39
CA GLU A 487 -30.67 -9.78 16.98
C GLU A 487 -29.65 -8.63 16.92
N LEU A 488 -28.67 -8.65 17.82
CA LEU A 488 -27.60 -7.66 17.89
C LEU A 488 -26.50 -7.95 16.85
N VAL A 489 -25.81 -6.89 16.43
CA VAL A 489 -24.58 -6.98 15.63
C VAL A 489 -23.37 -6.79 16.53
N THR A 490 -22.28 -7.49 16.21
CA THR A 490 -20.99 -7.31 16.89
C THR A 490 -20.07 -6.50 16.00
N PHE A 491 -19.37 -5.50 16.55
CA PHE A 491 -18.32 -4.77 15.83
C PHE A 491 -16.95 -5.33 16.22
N LEU A 492 -16.18 -5.77 15.24
CA LEU A 492 -14.83 -6.29 15.39
C LEU A 492 -13.83 -5.24 14.90
N ASN A 493 -12.98 -4.75 15.79
CA ASN A 493 -11.90 -3.80 15.50
C ASN A 493 -10.55 -4.31 16.01
N ALA A 494 -9.49 -3.55 15.77
CA ALA A 494 -8.15 -3.93 16.23
C ALA A 494 -8.01 -3.76 17.76
N SER A 495 -7.45 -4.78 18.41
CA SER A 495 -7.28 -4.85 19.87
C SER A 495 -6.11 -4.03 20.46
N LYS A 496 -5.26 -3.43 19.62
CA LYS A 496 -4.12 -2.56 20.03
C LYS A 496 -4.38 -1.13 19.57
N GLU A 497 -3.79 -0.12 20.25
CA GLU A 497 -3.87 1.31 19.88
C GLU A 497 -3.85 1.48 18.35
N GLU A 498 -5.01 1.87 17.81
CA GLU A 498 -5.30 1.76 16.39
C GLU A 498 -4.47 2.78 15.60
N PRO A 499 -3.67 2.37 14.59
CA PRO A 499 -3.16 3.32 13.63
C PRO A 499 -4.34 3.81 12.79
N ARG A 500 -4.75 5.06 13.04
CA ARG A 500 -5.79 5.74 12.26
C ARG A 500 -5.53 5.61 10.76
N PHE A 501 -6.61 5.65 9.97
CA PHE A 501 -6.53 5.56 8.51
C PHE A 501 -6.00 4.22 7.97
N SER A 502 -6.19 3.12 8.70
CA SER A 502 -5.80 1.77 8.24
C SER A 502 -6.75 1.14 7.22
N TYR A 503 -8.00 1.61 7.14
CA TYR A 503 -9.07 1.05 6.29
C TYR A 503 -9.36 -0.42 6.58
N LEU A 504 -9.37 -0.82 7.86
CA LEU A 504 -9.84 -2.16 8.22
C LEU A 504 -11.30 -2.33 7.76
N GLY A 505 -11.63 -3.48 7.17
CA GLY A 505 -12.92 -3.69 6.51
C GLY A 505 -12.91 -3.40 5.02
N TYR A 506 -11.76 -3.05 4.42
CA TYR A 506 -11.67 -2.79 2.98
C TYR A 506 -12.03 -4.04 2.15
N SER A 507 -11.59 -5.19 2.62
CA SER A 507 -12.04 -6.50 2.14
C SER A 507 -12.34 -7.41 3.32
N VAL A 508 -13.28 -8.32 3.15
CA VAL A 508 -13.67 -9.32 4.16
C VAL A 508 -13.76 -10.71 3.54
N ALA A 509 -13.37 -11.72 4.31
CA ALA A 509 -13.46 -13.13 3.96
C ALA A 509 -13.66 -13.96 5.25
N SER A 510 -13.93 -15.25 5.12
CA SER A 510 -13.96 -16.16 6.26
C SER A 510 -13.29 -17.48 5.93
N VAL A 511 -12.77 -18.10 6.99
CA VAL A 511 -12.11 -19.41 6.96
C VAL A 511 -12.92 -20.34 7.83
N TYR A 512 -13.19 -21.53 7.30
CA TYR A 512 -13.80 -22.60 8.05
C TYR A 512 -12.78 -23.73 8.20
N SER A 513 -12.42 -24.08 9.44
CA SER A 513 -11.52 -25.21 9.71
C SER A 513 -11.76 -25.73 11.12
N ASN A 514 -11.69 -27.05 11.31
CA ASN A 514 -11.93 -27.72 12.60
C ASN A 514 -13.25 -27.29 13.27
N GLU A 515 -14.35 -27.30 12.49
CA GLU A 515 -15.70 -26.89 12.92
C GLU A 515 -15.81 -25.44 13.44
N LYS A 516 -14.86 -24.58 13.07
CA LYS A 516 -14.78 -23.21 13.55
C LYS A 516 -14.63 -22.23 12.40
N THR A 517 -15.36 -21.13 12.50
CA THR A 517 -15.24 -19.98 11.59
C THR A 517 -14.26 -18.96 12.14
N LEU A 518 -13.27 -18.56 11.35
CA LEU A 518 -12.44 -17.38 11.58
C LEU A 518 -12.86 -16.28 10.62
N TYR A 519 -12.91 -15.04 11.11
CA TYR A 519 -13.30 -13.89 10.29
C TYR A 519 -12.05 -13.13 9.88
N ILE A 520 -11.92 -12.80 8.60
CA ILE A 520 -10.71 -12.18 8.04
C ILE A 520 -11.08 -10.83 7.46
N SER A 521 -10.24 -9.82 7.71
CA SER A 521 -10.38 -8.54 7.03
C SER A 521 -9.05 -7.90 6.66
N GLY A 522 -9.05 -7.27 5.50
CA GLY A 522 -7.95 -6.49 4.99
C GLY A 522 -7.98 -5.06 5.49
N ALA A 523 -6.78 -4.53 5.76
CA ALA A 523 -6.53 -3.15 6.13
C ALA A 523 -5.36 -2.62 5.27
N PRO A 524 -5.60 -2.30 3.98
CA PRO A 524 -4.53 -2.06 3.01
C PRO A 524 -3.69 -0.81 3.26
N ARG A 525 -4.13 0.08 4.17
CA ARG A 525 -3.38 1.27 4.60
C ARG A 525 -2.73 1.13 5.97
N TYR A 526 -2.93 0.01 6.66
CA TYR A 526 -2.31 -0.25 7.95
C TYR A 526 -0.79 -0.11 7.85
N ASN A 527 -0.21 0.78 8.67
CA ASN A 527 1.22 1.10 8.67
C ASN A 527 1.78 1.45 7.28
N LEU A 528 0.95 1.95 6.37
CA LEU A 528 1.24 2.25 4.96
C LEU A 528 1.66 1.04 4.09
N THR A 529 2.00 -0.10 4.67
CA THR A 529 2.34 -1.35 3.96
C THR A 529 1.12 -2.22 3.70
N GLY A 530 0.06 -2.06 4.50
CA GLY A 530 -1.13 -2.91 4.51
C GLY A 530 -0.98 -4.10 5.44
N ALA A 531 -2.12 -4.68 5.86
CA ALA A 531 -2.17 -5.86 6.70
C ALA A 531 -3.49 -6.65 6.52
N VAL A 532 -3.52 -7.88 7.02
CA VAL A 532 -4.71 -8.73 7.10
C VAL A 532 -4.93 -9.20 8.53
N PHE A 533 -6.08 -8.85 9.08
CA PHE A 533 -6.52 -9.17 10.43
C PHE A 533 -7.32 -10.47 10.42
N ILE A 534 -7.02 -11.36 11.37
CA ILE A 534 -7.70 -12.63 11.55
C ILE A 534 -8.33 -12.63 12.94
N PHE A 535 -9.65 -12.69 13.00
CA PHE A 535 -10.45 -12.65 14.22
C PHE A 535 -10.89 -14.05 14.64
N ASP A 536 -10.53 -14.41 15.86
CA ASP A 536 -10.94 -15.62 16.56
C ASP A 536 -11.56 -15.24 17.92
N GLY A 537 -12.85 -14.88 17.90
CA GLY A 537 -13.51 -14.35 19.10
C GLY A 537 -12.80 -13.10 19.61
N THR A 538 -12.17 -13.19 20.79
CA THR A 538 -11.37 -12.10 21.38
C THR A 538 -9.89 -12.14 20.99
N LYS A 539 -9.42 -13.23 20.39
CA LYS A 539 -8.05 -13.35 19.89
C LYS A 539 -7.96 -12.78 18.49
N GLN A 540 -6.83 -12.15 18.20
CA GLN A 540 -6.58 -11.51 16.93
C GLN A 540 -5.15 -11.80 16.49
N ASP A 541 -5.03 -12.37 15.28
CA ASP A 541 -3.76 -12.55 14.58
C ASP A 541 -3.65 -11.55 13.42
N LEU A 542 -2.42 -11.32 12.96
CA LEU A 542 -2.11 -10.29 11.97
C LEU A 542 -1.05 -10.77 10.97
N LEU A 543 -1.35 -10.61 9.68
CA LEU A 543 -0.40 -10.79 8.58
C LEU A 543 0.03 -9.41 8.06
N HIS A 544 1.32 -9.14 8.04
CA HIS A 544 1.87 -7.84 7.63
C HIS A 544 2.24 -7.81 6.14
N GLY A 545 1.88 -6.72 5.47
CA GLY A 545 2.43 -6.38 4.16
C GLY A 545 3.90 -5.98 4.26
N GLU A 546 4.67 -6.30 3.22
CA GLU A 546 6.12 -6.10 3.20
C GLU A 546 6.56 -4.75 2.61
N GLN A 547 5.73 -4.14 1.75
CA GLN A 547 6.11 -2.94 0.98
C GLN A 547 5.10 -1.80 1.17
N VAL A 548 5.61 -0.60 1.43
CA VAL A 548 4.81 0.63 1.56
C VAL A 548 4.07 0.90 0.26
N GLY A 549 2.78 1.23 0.34
CA GLY A 549 1.96 1.57 -0.81
C GLY A 549 1.54 0.38 -1.66
N SER A 550 1.93 -0.86 -1.33
CA SER A 550 1.56 -2.04 -2.13
C SER A 550 0.08 -2.39 -2.04
N TYR A 551 -0.64 -1.78 -1.09
CA TYR A 551 -2.05 -2.00 -0.83
C TYR A 551 -2.37 -3.45 -0.44
N PHE A 552 -1.44 -4.08 0.29
CA PHE A 552 -1.55 -5.48 0.71
C PHE A 552 -2.78 -5.71 1.59
N GLY A 553 -3.60 -6.69 1.23
CA GLY A 553 -4.86 -6.95 1.92
C GLY A 553 -6.04 -6.19 1.33
N SER A 554 -5.93 -5.59 0.15
CA SER A 554 -7.09 -4.95 -0.49
C SER A 554 -8.06 -5.94 -1.15
N VAL A 555 -7.59 -7.17 -1.43
CA VAL A 555 -8.37 -8.27 -2.01
C VAL A 555 -8.04 -9.53 -1.24
N LEU A 556 -9.06 -10.27 -0.82
CA LEU A 556 -8.93 -11.53 -0.10
C LEU A 556 -9.75 -12.60 -0.83
N CYS A 557 -9.17 -13.79 -0.98
CA CYS A 557 -9.87 -14.97 -1.48
C CYS A 557 -9.47 -16.17 -0.63
N THR A 558 -10.44 -16.87 -0.09
CA THR A 558 -10.23 -18.15 0.59
C THR A 558 -10.49 -19.29 -0.40
N LEU A 559 -9.75 -20.40 -0.24
CA LEU A 559 -9.82 -21.53 -1.16
C LEU A 559 -9.71 -22.84 -0.36
N ASP A 560 -10.74 -23.66 -0.49
CA ASP A 560 -10.75 -25.08 -0.18
C ASP A 560 -10.28 -25.80 -1.45
N ILE A 561 -9.00 -26.21 -1.52
CA ILE A 561 -8.42 -26.65 -2.79
C ILE A 561 -8.81 -28.08 -3.13
N ASN A 562 -8.99 -28.93 -2.11
CA ASN A 562 -9.29 -30.35 -2.25
C ASN A 562 -10.79 -30.66 -2.12
N ASN A 563 -11.61 -29.62 -1.93
CA ASN A 563 -13.06 -29.69 -1.81
C ASN A 563 -13.52 -30.60 -0.65
N ASP A 564 -12.79 -30.56 0.48
CA ASP A 564 -13.11 -31.33 1.68
C ASP A 564 -14.02 -30.60 2.68
N GLY A 565 -14.37 -29.35 2.38
CA GLY A 565 -15.19 -28.48 3.20
C GLY A 565 -14.40 -27.62 4.18
N GLU A 566 -13.08 -27.79 4.30
CA GLU A 566 -12.20 -26.91 5.06
C GLU A 566 -11.41 -25.95 4.17
N THR A 567 -11.11 -24.76 4.69
CA THR A 567 -10.31 -23.79 3.95
C THR A 567 -8.82 -24.10 4.06
N ASP A 568 -8.17 -24.40 2.94
CA ASP A 568 -6.73 -24.68 2.88
C ASP A 568 -5.87 -23.44 2.71
N TYR A 569 -6.33 -22.48 1.90
CA TYR A 569 -5.53 -21.31 1.51
C TYR A 569 -6.27 -19.99 1.72
N LEU A 570 -5.49 -18.98 2.09
CA LEU A 570 -5.84 -17.57 1.99
C LEU A 570 -4.92 -16.90 0.96
N LEU A 571 -5.53 -16.34 -0.07
CA LEU A 571 -4.85 -15.52 -1.07
C LEU A 571 -5.07 -14.04 -0.76
N VAL A 572 -3.97 -13.28 -0.80
CA VAL A 572 -3.97 -11.86 -0.46
C VAL A 572 -3.40 -11.06 -1.62
N GLY A 573 -4.22 -10.18 -2.19
CA GLY A 573 -3.82 -9.25 -3.25
C GLY A 573 -3.03 -8.07 -2.70
N ALA A 574 -1.98 -7.69 -3.44
CA ALA A 574 -1.23 -6.45 -3.29
C ALA A 574 -1.10 -5.79 -4.68
N PRO A 575 -2.19 -5.26 -5.25
CA PRO A 575 -2.23 -4.82 -6.64
C PRO A 575 -1.31 -3.63 -6.94
N HIS A 576 -0.90 -2.86 -5.92
CA HIS A 576 0.01 -1.73 -6.10
C HIS A 576 1.47 -2.08 -5.74
N PHE A 577 1.76 -3.37 -5.53
CA PHE A 577 3.13 -3.82 -5.40
C PHE A 577 3.95 -3.38 -6.60
N HIS A 578 5.14 -2.86 -6.34
CA HIS A 578 5.96 -2.23 -7.35
C HIS A 578 7.45 -2.54 -7.24
N VAL A 579 8.05 -2.81 -8.39
CA VAL A 579 9.50 -2.93 -8.58
C VAL A 579 9.96 -1.95 -9.66
N LYS A 580 9.27 -1.91 -10.81
CA LYS A 580 9.52 -0.94 -11.90
C LYS A 580 8.31 -0.02 -12.13
N GLY A 581 7.11 -0.54 -11.90
CA GLY A 581 5.85 0.19 -11.84
C GLY A 581 4.87 -0.55 -10.94
N GLU A 582 3.57 -0.23 -10.97
CA GLU A 582 2.55 -0.98 -10.24
C GLU A 582 2.22 -2.35 -10.90
N GLU A 583 3.17 -3.30 -10.86
CA GLU A 583 2.98 -4.62 -11.46
C GLU A 583 1.86 -5.40 -10.76
N GLY A 584 1.80 -5.28 -9.43
CA GLY A 584 0.91 -6.04 -8.57
C GLY A 584 1.37 -7.49 -8.35
N LYS A 585 1.00 -8.06 -7.20
CA LYS A 585 1.26 -9.47 -6.87
C LYS A 585 0.17 -10.06 -5.99
N VAL A 586 0.13 -11.39 -5.92
CA VAL A 586 -0.74 -12.13 -4.98
C VAL A 586 0.12 -13.06 -4.13
N LEU A 587 -0.05 -12.97 -2.81
CA LEU A 587 0.60 -13.83 -1.84
C LEU A 587 -0.35 -14.95 -1.42
N LEU A 588 0.19 -16.15 -1.21
CA LEU A 588 -0.57 -17.30 -0.73
C LEU A 588 -0.12 -17.65 0.69
N TYR A 589 -1.09 -17.93 1.54
CA TYR A 589 -0.89 -18.45 2.88
C TYR A 589 -1.65 -19.76 3.03
N ARG A 590 -0.95 -20.83 3.42
CA ARG A 590 -1.55 -22.12 3.71
C ARG A 590 -1.97 -22.18 5.18
N LEU A 591 -3.16 -22.67 5.45
CA LEU A 591 -3.64 -22.89 6.80
C LEU A 591 -3.11 -24.24 7.32
N ASN A 592 -2.26 -24.18 8.35
CA ASN A 592 -1.70 -25.34 9.03
C ASN A 592 -2.03 -25.25 10.53
N LYS A 593 -2.87 -26.16 11.03
CA LYS A 593 -3.27 -26.24 12.45
C LYS A 593 -3.77 -24.89 13.03
N GLY A 594 -4.60 -24.19 12.26
CA GLY A 594 -5.18 -22.90 12.65
C GLY A 594 -4.24 -21.69 12.52
N LYS A 595 -3.04 -21.85 11.94
CA LYS A 595 -2.12 -20.74 11.64
C LYS A 595 -1.84 -20.64 10.15
N PHE A 596 -1.71 -19.41 9.68
CA PHE A 596 -1.34 -19.12 8.30
C PHE A 596 0.19 -19.11 8.13
N GLU A 597 0.67 -19.96 7.23
CA GLU A 597 2.08 -20.04 6.83
C GLU A 597 2.23 -19.56 5.39
N LYS A 598 3.13 -18.61 5.14
CA LYS A 598 3.39 -18.08 3.80
C LYS A 598 3.95 -19.19 2.89
N VAL A 599 3.37 -19.38 1.72
CA VAL A 599 3.86 -20.32 0.70
C VAL A 599 5.16 -19.79 0.08
N SER A 600 6.03 -20.69 -0.37
CA SER A 600 7.38 -20.34 -0.87
C SER A 600 7.41 -19.52 -2.16
N PHE A 601 6.30 -19.43 -2.89
CA PHE A 601 6.18 -18.65 -4.11
C PHE A 601 4.98 -17.71 -4.07
N GLU A 602 4.99 -16.74 -4.97
CA GLU A 602 3.96 -15.70 -5.15
C GLU A 602 3.47 -15.75 -6.59
N LEU A 603 2.25 -15.29 -6.85
CA LEU A 603 1.71 -15.16 -8.21
C LEU A 603 1.99 -13.76 -8.75
N HIS A 604 2.38 -13.71 -10.02
CA HIS A 604 2.74 -12.48 -10.73
C HIS A 604 2.14 -12.51 -12.14
N GLY A 605 1.78 -11.34 -12.66
CA GLY A 605 1.42 -11.16 -14.06
C GLY A 605 2.64 -11.26 -14.99
N LEU A 606 2.43 -11.01 -16.28
CA LEU A 606 3.54 -10.97 -17.25
C LEU A 606 4.47 -9.78 -16.98
N GLN A 607 5.77 -10.06 -16.75
CA GLN A 607 6.80 -9.06 -16.38
C GLN A 607 6.96 -7.88 -17.35
N LYS A 608 6.47 -7.99 -18.58
CA LYS A 608 6.55 -6.92 -19.59
C LYS A 608 5.57 -5.76 -19.30
N TYR A 609 4.56 -5.97 -18.46
CA TYR A 609 3.56 -4.97 -18.12
C TYR A 609 3.80 -4.40 -16.72
N MET A 610 4.33 -3.17 -16.67
CA MET A 610 4.80 -2.57 -15.43
C MET A 610 3.69 -1.98 -14.56
N PHE A 611 2.50 -1.72 -15.11
CA PHE A 611 1.37 -1.09 -14.41
C PHE A 611 0.12 -1.97 -14.45
N ALA A 612 0.28 -3.29 -14.48
CA ALA A 612 -0.83 -4.22 -14.72
C ALA A 612 -1.84 -4.27 -13.56
N ARG A 613 -1.43 -3.88 -12.35
CA ARG A 613 -2.16 -4.07 -11.10
C ARG A 613 -2.69 -5.50 -10.92
N PHE A 614 -1.80 -6.47 -11.17
CA PHE A 614 -2.14 -7.87 -11.01
C PHE A 614 -2.55 -8.15 -9.54
N GLY A 615 -3.67 -8.85 -9.36
CA GLY A 615 -4.24 -9.10 -8.03
C GLY A 615 -5.32 -8.09 -7.60
N SER A 616 -5.79 -7.23 -8.50
CA SER A 616 -6.94 -6.34 -8.26
C SER A 616 -8.27 -7.09 -8.10
N ALA A 617 -8.35 -8.32 -8.58
CA ALA A 617 -9.46 -9.23 -8.33
C ALA A 617 -8.91 -10.66 -8.22
N ILE A 618 -9.46 -11.45 -7.28
CA ILE A 618 -9.12 -12.87 -7.10
C ILE A 618 -10.44 -13.60 -6.82
N ALA A 619 -10.68 -14.72 -7.49
CA ALA A 619 -11.87 -15.54 -7.27
C ALA A 619 -11.54 -17.03 -7.32
N ASP A 620 -12.11 -17.79 -6.39
CA ASP A 620 -12.29 -19.25 -6.50
C ASP A 620 -13.30 -19.52 -7.62
N ILE A 621 -12.85 -20.18 -8.69
CA ILE A 621 -13.64 -20.48 -9.88
C ILE A 621 -14.12 -21.93 -9.94
N GLY A 622 -13.93 -22.70 -8.86
CA GLY A 622 -14.21 -24.12 -8.81
C GLY A 622 -13.23 -24.96 -9.62
N ASP A 623 -13.49 -26.26 -9.72
CA ASP A 623 -12.73 -27.17 -10.57
C ASP A 623 -13.19 -27.00 -12.04
N ILE A 624 -12.40 -26.28 -12.84
CA ILE A 624 -12.72 -25.99 -14.24
C ILE A 624 -12.10 -26.98 -15.22
N ASP A 625 -11.13 -27.79 -14.79
CA ASP A 625 -10.43 -28.77 -15.62
C ASP A 625 -10.79 -30.24 -15.29
N GLY A 626 -11.66 -30.45 -14.30
CA GLY A 626 -12.16 -31.74 -13.84
C GLY A 626 -11.10 -32.60 -13.15
N ASN A 627 -10.11 -31.99 -12.48
CA ASN A 627 -9.03 -32.71 -11.79
C ASN A 627 -9.28 -32.97 -10.29
N GLU A 628 -10.49 -32.67 -9.81
CA GLU A 628 -10.96 -32.77 -8.41
C GLU A 628 -10.40 -31.68 -7.48
N PHE A 629 -9.59 -30.74 -7.98
CA PHE A 629 -9.06 -29.63 -7.22
C PHE A 629 -9.61 -28.30 -7.73
N ARG A 630 -9.84 -27.36 -6.82
CA ARG A 630 -10.43 -26.06 -7.15
C ARG A 630 -9.37 -25.11 -7.70
N ASP A 631 -9.77 -24.35 -8.71
CA ASP A 631 -8.95 -23.41 -9.45
C ASP A 631 -9.27 -21.96 -9.08
N ILE A 632 -8.39 -21.02 -9.44
CA ILE A 632 -8.59 -19.59 -9.21
C ILE A 632 -8.41 -18.76 -10.48
N ALA A 633 -9.07 -17.61 -10.50
CA ALA A 633 -8.83 -16.55 -11.48
C ALA A 633 -8.28 -15.30 -10.80
N VAL A 634 -7.32 -14.63 -11.45
CA VAL A 634 -6.70 -13.38 -10.97
C VAL A 634 -6.76 -12.31 -12.05
N GLY A 635 -7.30 -11.14 -11.70
CA GLY A 635 -7.45 -9.99 -12.58
C GLY A 635 -6.22 -9.06 -12.59
N ALA A 636 -5.93 -8.51 -13.77
CA ALA A 636 -4.92 -7.48 -14.01
C ALA A 636 -5.53 -6.39 -14.93
N PRO A 637 -6.43 -5.54 -14.40
CA PRO A 637 -7.27 -4.66 -15.20
C PRO A 637 -6.50 -3.58 -15.98
N LEU A 638 -5.30 -3.22 -15.55
CA LEU A 638 -4.51 -2.18 -16.19
C LEU A 638 -3.48 -2.71 -17.19
N GLU A 639 -3.45 -4.03 -17.39
CA GLU A 639 -2.53 -4.67 -18.34
C GLU A 639 -2.82 -4.25 -19.79
N ALA A 640 -1.76 -4.15 -20.61
CA ALA A 640 -1.83 -3.79 -22.04
C ALA A 640 -2.60 -2.48 -22.28
N ASP A 641 -2.09 -1.36 -21.76
CA ASP A 641 -2.65 -0.01 -21.90
C ASP A 641 -4.11 0.08 -21.44
N HIS A 642 -4.38 -0.40 -20.21
CA HIS A 642 -5.73 -0.41 -19.60
C HIS A 642 -6.72 -1.36 -20.26
N SER A 643 -6.31 -2.18 -21.25
CA SER A 643 -7.23 -3.14 -21.85
C SER A 643 -7.67 -4.22 -20.86
N GLY A 644 -6.75 -4.64 -19.99
CA GLY A 644 -6.98 -5.60 -18.93
C GLY A 644 -6.79 -7.06 -19.34
N SER A 645 -6.64 -7.94 -18.35
CA SER A 645 -6.41 -9.37 -18.52
C SER A 645 -6.88 -10.17 -17.30
N VAL A 646 -7.21 -11.44 -17.51
CA VAL A 646 -7.49 -12.42 -16.44
C VAL A 646 -6.59 -13.64 -16.60
N TYR A 647 -6.05 -14.12 -15.49
CA TYR A 647 -5.15 -15.27 -15.44
C TYR A 647 -5.82 -16.41 -14.67
N ILE A 648 -5.69 -17.63 -15.19
CA ILE A 648 -6.26 -18.84 -14.60
C ILE A 648 -5.13 -19.68 -14.02
N TYR A 649 -5.23 -20.02 -12.73
CA TYR A 649 -4.27 -20.88 -12.03
C TYR A 649 -4.98 -22.12 -11.53
N ASN A 650 -4.43 -23.29 -11.85
CA ASN A 650 -5.07 -24.55 -11.50
C ASN A 650 -4.59 -25.11 -10.16
N GLY A 651 -5.53 -25.73 -9.44
CA GLY A 651 -5.28 -26.51 -8.23
C GLY A 651 -4.84 -27.93 -8.55
N PHE A 652 -4.01 -28.50 -7.68
CA PHE A 652 -3.57 -29.90 -7.72
C PHE A 652 -3.36 -30.41 -6.30
N LYS A 653 -3.12 -31.72 -6.16
CA LYS A 653 -2.81 -32.38 -4.88
C LYS A 653 -1.74 -31.68 -4.04
N ASP A 654 -0.72 -31.11 -4.68
CA ASP A 654 0.40 -30.43 -4.00
C ASP A 654 0.14 -28.94 -3.73
N GLY A 655 -1.05 -28.42 -4.07
CA GLY A 655 -1.41 -27.01 -4.00
C GLY A 655 -1.63 -26.36 -5.37
N LEU A 656 -1.78 -25.04 -5.39
CA LEU A 656 -1.90 -24.23 -6.61
C LEU A 656 -0.59 -24.28 -7.42
N LYS A 657 -0.71 -24.29 -8.76
CA LYS A 657 0.48 -24.17 -9.63
C LYS A 657 0.98 -22.73 -9.70
N LYS A 658 2.31 -22.58 -9.73
CA LYS A 658 2.99 -21.27 -9.83
C LYS A 658 2.72 -20.56 -11.16
N HIS A 659 2.57 -21.31 -12.25
CA HIS A 659 2.35 -20.77 -13.58
C HIS A 659 0.87 -20.88 -13.94
N PHE A 660 0.31 -19.84 -14.53
CA PHE A 660 -1.05 -19.86 -15.03
C PHE A 660 -1.18 -20.83 -16.21
N SER A 661 -2.32 -21.52 -16.32
CA SER A 661 -2.65 -22.37 -17.47
C SER A 661 -3.18 -21.57 -18.65
N GLN A 662 -3.87 -20.47 -18.36
CA GLN A 662 -4.49 -19.62 -19.36
C GLN A 662 -4.44 -18.15 -18.95
N ARG A 663 -4.25 -17.28 -19.94
CA ARG A 663 -4.43 -15.83 -19.83
C ARG A 663 -5.46 -15.42 -20.87
N ILE A 664 -6.48 -14.69 -20.45
CA ILE A 664 -7.61 -14.26 -21.27
C ILE A 664 -7.54 -12.74 -21.41
N THR A 665 -7.64 -12.27 -22.66
CA THR A 665 -7.67 -10.84 -23.00
C THR A 665 -8.81 -10.49 -23.93
N PRO A 666 -9.23 -9.22 -23.95
CA PRO A 666 -10.19 -8.73 -24.94
C PRO A 666 -9.72 -8.97 -26.39
N SER A 667 -8.40 -8.83 -26.65
CA SER A 667 -7.82 -9.04 -27.98
C SER A 667 -7.98 -10.46 -28.52
N ASP A 668 -8.09 -11.47 -27.65
CA ASP A 668 -8.27 -12.87 -28.07
C ASP A 668 -9.61 -13.08 -28.81
N PHE A 669 -10.58 -12.18 -28.60
CA PHE A 669 -11.90 -12.19 -29.25
C PHE A 669 -12.08 -11.05 -30.25
N GLY A 670 -11.01 -10.32 -30.58
CA GLY A 670 -11.07 -9.17 -31.48
C GLY A 670 -11.88 -7.99 -30.95
N ILE A 671 -12.09 -7.93 -29.63
CA ILE A 671 -12.81 -6.83 -28.97
C ILE A 671 -11.84 -5.93 -28.20
N LYS A 672 -12.21 -4.66 -28.04
CA LYS A 672 -11.49 -3.70 -27.21
C LYS A 672 -12.34 -3.39 -25.99
N LEU A 673 -11.80 -3.66 -24.82
CA LEU A 673 -12.42 -3.35 -23.53
C LEU A 673 -11.41 -2.55 -22.70
N VAL A 674 -11.91 -1.89 -21.66
CA VAL A 674 -11.11 -1.15 -20.69
C VAL A 674 -11.35 -1.76 -19.31
N HIS A 675 -10.28 -1.91 -18.52
CA HIS A 675 -10.30 -2.50 -17.18
C HIS A 675 -10.85 -3.92 -17.12
N PHE A 676 -10.67 -4.72 -18.18
CA PHE A 676 -11.08 -6.12 -18.19
C PHE A 676 -10.36 -6.92 -17.10
N GLY A 677 -11.12 -7.55 -16.21
CA GLY A 677 -10.57 -8.25 -15.04
C GLY A 677 -10.58 -7.41 -13.77
N GLN A 678 -11.22 -6.24 -13.74
CA GLN A 678 -11.38 -5.44 -12.51
C GLN A 678 -12.26 -6.13 -11.45
N ALA A 679 -13.12 -7.05 -11.89
CA ALA A 679 -13.90 -7.93 -11.03
C ALA A 679 -14.00 -9.31 -11.69
N VAL A 680 -13.91 -10.36 -10.88
CA VAL A 680 -14.04 -11.75 -11.35
C VAL A 680 -14.91 -12.51 -10.36
N SER A 681 -15.79 -13.36 -10.87
CA SER A 681 -16.65 -14.21 -10.05
C SER A 681 -17.00 -15.50 -10.79
N ALA A 682 -17.22 -16.56 -10.03
CA ALA A 682 -17.69 -17.85 -10.52
C ALA A 682 -19.21 -17.93 -10.46
N MET A 683 -19.81 -18.61 -11.44
CA MET A 683 -21.20 -19.03 -11.37
C MET A 683 -21.36 -20.39 -12.05
N SER A 684 -22.59 -20.89 -12.04
CA SER A 684 -22.94 -22.06 -12.84
C SER A 684 -24.18 -21.77 -13.66
N ASP A 685 -24.26 -22.35 -14.86
CA ASP A 685 -25.48 -22.29 -15.65
C ASP A 685 -26.57 -23.24 -15.10
N ASN A 686 -27.74 -23.25 -15.73
CA ASN A 686 -28.86 -24.12 -15.33
C ASN A 686 -28.52 -25.62 -15.37
N ASN A 687 -27.47 -26.02 -16.11
CA ASN A 687 -26.98 -27.39 -16.21
C ASN A 687 -25.82 -27.67 -15.25
N LYS A 688 -25.55 -26.75 -14.30
CA LYS A 688 -24.41 -26.79 -13.38
C LYS A 688 -23.04 -26.75 -14.06
N GLN A 689 -22.97 -26.27 -15.31
CA GLN A 689 -21.68 -26.06 -15.97
C GLN A 689 -20.98 -24.83 -15.36
N PRO A 690 -19.70 -24.91 -14.95
CA PRO A 690 -18.98 -23.77 -14.42
C PRO A 690 -18.83 -22.66 -15.47
N LEU A 691 -19.11 -21.43 -15.04
CA LEU A 691 -18.99 -20.21 -15.82
C LEU A 691 -18.12 -19.21 -15.05
N ILE A 692 -17.27 -18.48 -15.76
CA ILE A 692 -16.47 -17.40 -15.20
C ILE A 692 -17.05 -16.08 -15.70
N SER A 693 -17.44 -15.20 -14.78
CA SER A 693 -17.80 -13.81 -15.10
C SER A 693 -16.63 -12.87 -14.88
N VAL A 694 -16.41 -11.97 -15.83
CA VAL A 694 -15.37 -10.97 -15.80
C VAL A 694 -15.97 -9.60 -16.06
N GLY A 695 -15.77 -8.67 -15.13
CA GLY A 695 -16.14 -7.27 -15.29
C GLY A 695 -15.10 -6.47 -16.06
N SER A 696 -15.58 -5.51 -16.84
CA SER A 696 -14.84 -4.42 -17.47
C SER A 696 -15.63 -3.12 -17.30
N GLU A 697 -15.05 -2.00 -17.71
CA GLU A 697 -15.74 -0.72 -17.67
C GLU A 697 -17.04 -0.77 -18.51
N GLY A 698 -18.18 -0.66 -17.83
CA GLY A 698 -19.51 -0.65 -18.46
C GLY A 698 -20.06 -2.01 -18.94
N THR A 699 -19.31 -3.11 -18.85
CA THR A 699 -19.75 -4.43 -19.35
C THR A 699 -19.35 -5.60 -18.46
N ILE A 700 -20.07 -6.72 -18.59
CA ILE A 700 -19.77 -8.01 -17.95
C ILE A 700 -19.71 -9.08 -19.04
N HIS A 701 -18.67 -9.91 -19.00
CA HIS A 701 -18.43 -10.97 -19.96
C HIS A 701 -18.48 -12.33 -19.27
N PHE A 702 -19.11 -13.32 -19.91
CA PHE A 702 -19.28 -14.67 -19.37
C PHE A 702 -18.50 -15.67 -20.23
N PHE A 703 -17.65 -16.46 -19.59
CA PHE A 703 -16.84 -17.49 -20.21
C PHE A 703 -17.34 -18.86 -19.79
N LYS A 704 -17.64 -19.70 -20.78
CA LYS A 704 -18.00 -21.11 -20.55
C LYS A 704 -16.74 -21.94 -20.46
N THR A 705 -16.68 -22.81 -19.46
CA THR A 705 -15.63 -23.83 -19.37
C THR A 705 -15.83 -24.88 -20.46
N ILE A 706 -14.73 -25.35 -21.05
CA ILE A 706 -14.74 -26.45 -22.02
C ILE A 706 -14.01 -27.65 -21.40
N PRO A 707 -14.48 -28.90 -21.62
CA PRO A 707 -13.84 -30.05 -20.99
C PRO A 707 -12.37 -30.20 -21.42
N VAL A 708 -11.52 -30.47 -20.43
CA VAL A 708 -10.07 -30.64 -20.61
C VAL A 708 -9.74 -32.12 -20.82
N ILE A 709 -8.89 -32.41 -21.81
CA ILE A 709 -8.40 -33.75 -22.13
C ILE A 709 -6.88 -33.82 -21.98
N VAL A 710 -6.40 -34.92 -21.42
CA VAL A 710 -4.97 -35.24 -21.36
C VAL A 710 -4.68 -36.23 -22.47
N ILE A 711 -3.76 -35.87 -23.37
CA ILE A 711 -3.25 -36.75 -24.43
C ILE A 711 -1.76 -36.93 -24.20
N GLN A 712 -1.33 -38.18 -24.12
CA GLN A 712 0.07 -38.59 -23.95
C GLN A 712 0.55 -39.28 -25.24
N PRO A 713 1.48 -38.66 -25.98
CA PRO A 713 2.07 -39.27 -27.16
C PRO A 713 3.10 -40.33 -26.75
N GLU A 714 3.12 -41.43 -27.49
CA GLU A 714 4.10 -42.51 -27.38
C GLU A 714 4.61 -42.88 -28.78
N ILE A 715 5.87 -43.28 -28.84
CA ILE A 715 6.53 -43.67 -30.10
C ILE A 715 7.05 -45.09 -29.95
N GLU A 716 6.55 -45.97 -30.81
CA GLU A 716 7.02 -47.33 -30.96
C GLU A 716 7.91 -47.44 -32.20
N VAL A 717 8.97 -48.24 -32.11
CA VAL A 717 9.92 -48.47 -33.20
C VAL A 717 10.20 -49.95 -33.28
N THR A 718 10.21 -50.53 -34.49
CA THR A 718 10.48 -51.97 -34.66
C THR A 718 11.90 -52.35 -34.27
N ASN A 719 12.87 -51.46 -34.52
CA ASN A 719 14.27 -51.65 -34.15
C ASN A 719 14.68 -50.59 -33.12
N GLY A 720 14.69 -50.97 -31.84
CA GLY A 720 15.10 -50.08 -30.74
C GLY A 720 16.62 -49.97 -30.54
N MET A 721 17.41 -50.81 -31.21
CA MET A 721 18.87 -50.84 -31.11
C MET A 721 19.51 -51.13 -32.48
N ILE A 722 20.61 -50.43 -32.77
CA ILE A 722 21.47 -50.64 -33.95
C ILE A 722 22.63 -51.55 -33.54
N THR A 723 22.69 -52.76 -34.09
CA THR A 723 23.74 -53.75 -33.83
C THR A 723 25.07 -53.34 -34.45
N SER A 724 26.18 -53.83 -33.89
CA SER A 724 27.55 -53.43 -34.24
C SER A 724 27.90 -53.70 -35.71
N ASP A 725 27.35 -54.75 -36.32
CA ASP A 725 27.51 -55.07 -37.75
C ASP A 725 26.85 -54.04 -38.69
N LYS A 726 25.92 -53.23 -38.16
CA LYS A 726 25.25 -52.14 -38.87
C LYS A 726 25.83 -50.76 -38.57
N GLN A 727 26.89 -50.65 -37.78
CA GLN A 727 27.52 -49.38 -37.42
C GLN A 727 28.63 -48.98 -38.40
N SER A 728 28.36 -49.04 -39.71
CA SER A 728 29.24 -48.55 -40.78
C SER A 728 28.49 -47.62 -41.73
N ASN A 729 29.20 -46.98 -42.66
CA ASN A 729 28.59 -46.13 -43.69
C ASN A 729 28.36 -46.87 -45.03
N ASP A 730 28.53 -48.19 -45.05
CA ASP A 730 28.40 -49.02 -46.25
C ASP A 730 26.92 -49.24 -46.62
N GLU A 731 26.62 -49.53 -47.89
CA GLU A 731 25.22 -49.80 -48.29
C GLU A 731 24.60 -51.00 -47.57
N SER A 732 25.40 -51.98 -47.13
CA SER A 732 24.94 -53.15 -46.37
C SER A 732 24.55 -52.85 -44.92
N SER A 733 24.97 -51.71 -44.37
CA SER A 733 24.63 -51.29 -43.01
C SER A 733 23.30 -50.55 -42.93
N LYS A 734 22.78 -50.07 -44.07
CA LYS A 734 21.50 -49.37 -44.19
C LYS A 734 20.35 -50.37 -44.15
N PHE A 735 19.28 -50.03 -43.45
CA PHE A 735 18.08 -50.86 -43.39
C PHE A 735 16.84 -50.01 -43.18
N ASP A 736 15.70 -50.56 -43.58
CA ASP A 736 14.39 -49.95 -43.36
C ASP A 736 13.86 -50.37 -41.98
N THR A 737 13.34 -49.42 -41.24
CA THR A 737 12.67 -49.62 -39.96
C THR A 737 11.32 -48.91 -39.97
N LYS A 738 10.48 -49.23 -38.99
CA LYS A 738 9.13 -48.70 -38.92
C LYS A 738 8.92 -48.04 -37.58
N LEU A 739 8.25 -46.89 -37.60
CA LEU A 739 7.81 -46.18 -36.41
C LEU A 739 6.27 -46.10 -36.38
N GLN A 740 5.70 -46.14 -35.19
CA GLN A 740 4.27 -45.98 -34.96
C GLN A 740 4.09 -44.98 -33.83
N ILE A 741 3.13 -44.06 -34.01
CA ILE A 741 2.84 -43.01 -33.02
C ILE A 741 1.47 -43.32 -32.42
N CYS A 742 1.42 -43.38 -31.10
CA CYS A 742 0.21 -43.67 -30.35
C CYS A 742 -0.12 -42.48 -29.46
N PHE A 743 -1.39 -42.08 -29.45
CA PHE A 743 -1.92 -41.04 -28.59
C PHE A 743 -2.82 -41.69 -27.55
N LYS A 744 -2.31 -41.85 -26.33
CA LYS A 744 -3.07 -42.38 -25.20
C LYS A 744 -3.77 -41.25 -24.46
N THR A 745 -4.94 -41.53 -23.91
CA THR A 745 -5.76 -40.52 -23.24
C THR A 745 -6.07 -40.95 -21.82
N PRO A 746 -5.16 -40.67 -20.87
CA PRO A 746 -5.35 -41.06 -19.49
C PRO A 746 -6.52 -40.35 -18.80
N LYS A 747 -6.93 -39.16 -19.29
CA LYS A 747 -8.05 -38.38 -18.74
C LYS A 747 -8.82 -37.68 -19.86
N GLY A 748 -10.15 -37.67 -19.75
CA GLY A 748 -11.09 -36.99 -20.64
C GLY A 748 -11.87 -37.94 -21.56
N ASP A 749 -13.12 -37.60 -21.84
CA ASP A 749 -14.03 -38.44 -22.64
C ASP A 749 -13.81 -38.26 -24.15
N ILE A 750 -13.46 -39.36 -24.83
CA ILE A 750 -13.36 -39.46 -26.30
C ILE A 750 -14.59 -40.16 -26.91
N LYS A 751 -15.48 -40.75 -26.10
CA LYS A 751 -16.63 -41.53 -26.60
C LYS A 751 -17.65 -40.65 -27.33
N SER A 752 -17.62 -39.35 -27.06
CA SER A 752 -18.55 -38.35 -27.57
C SER A 752 -18.10 -37.62 -28.85
N GLY A 753 -16.99 -38.01 -29.50
CA GLY A 753 -16.58 -37.42 -30.78
C GLY A 753 -15.17 -37.79 -31.26
N GLU A 754 -14.85 -37.44 -32.50
CA GLU A 754 -13.52 -37.61 -33.10
C GLU A 754 -12.61 -36.43 -32.77
N LEU A 755 -11.35 -36.70 -32.41
CA LEU A 755 -10.36 -35.65 -32.12
C LEU A 755 -9.31 -35.58 -33.22
N LEU A 756 -9.23 -34.43 -33.88
CA LEU A 756 -8.23 -34.18 -34.92
C LEU A 756 -6.93 -33.70 -34.28
N ILE A 757 -5.90 -34.54 -34.34
CA ILE A 757 -4.55 -34.26 -33.86
C ILE A 757 -3.68 -33.95 -35.08
N GLU A 758 -3.01 -32.82 -35.04
CA GLU A 758 -1.95 -32.51 -35.98
C GLU A 758 -0.61 -32.70 -35.26
N TYR A 759 0.26 -33.56 -35.81
CA TYR A 759 1.55 -33.85 -35.19
C TYR A 759 2.69 -33.79 -36.21
N ASP A 760 3.85 -33.42 -35.69
CA ASP A 760 5.11 -33.30 -36.42
C ASP A 760 6.13 -34.30 -35.90
N ILE A 761 6.85 -34.96 -36.81
CA ILE A 761 7.91 -35.91 -36.50
C ILE A 761 9.26 -35.32 -36.94
N ASP A 762 10.18 -35.15 -36.00
CA ASP A 762 11.58 -34.82 -36.28
C ASP A 762 12.46 -36.05 -36.02
N LEU A 763 12.94 -36.64 -37.11
CA LEU A 763 13.86 -37.77 -37.09
C LEU A 763 15.27 -37.28 -36.77
N ASP A 764 15.92 -37.89 -35.78
CA ASP A 764 17.28 -37.54 -35.34
C ASP A 764 17.41 -36.06 -34.91
N TRP A 765 16.53 -35.66 -33.98
CA TRP A 765 16.43 -34.29 -33.46
C TRP A 765 17.77 -33.79 -32.91
N GLY A 766 18.14 -32.56 -33.29
CA GLY A 766 19.38 -31.91 -32.88
C GLY A 766 20.64 -32.30 -33.68
N LYS A 767 20.51 -33.14 -34.72
CA LYS A 767 21.60 -33.46 -35.66
C LYS A 767 21.45 -32.71 -36.98
N GLU A 768 22.54 -32.12 -37.46
CA GLU A 768 22.59 -31.51 -38.81
C GLU A 768 22.52 -32.58 -39.89
N GLN A 769 23.32 -33.65 -39.75
CA GLN A 769 23.27 -34.80 -40.64
C GLN A 769 22.40 -35.89 -40.04
N LYS A 770 21.21 -36.09 -40.63
CA LYS A 770 20.20 -37.03 -40.15
C LYS A 770 20.62 -38.48 -40.45
N ARG A 771 20.67 -39.33 -39.42
CA ARG A 771 20.95 -40.79 -39.56
C ARG A 771 19.70 -41.61 -39.86
N LEU A 772 18.53 -41.01 -39.69
CA LEU A 772 17.23 -41.60 -39.94
C LEU A 772 16.42 -40.64 -40.84
N VAL A 773 15.90 -41.14 -41.95
CA VAL A 773 15.16 -40.32 -42.95
C VAL A 773 13.85 -40.98 -43.34
N PHE A 774 12.87 -40.19 -43.75
CA PHE A 774 11.61 -40.72 -44.30
C PHE A 774 11.85 -41.37 -45.66
N LEU A 775 11.21 -42.51 -45.90
CA LEU A 775 11.25 -43.16 -47.21
C LEU A 775 10.34 -42.47 -48.23
N LYS A 776 9.27 -41.82 -47.77
CA LYS A 776 8.37 -41.02 -48.62
C LYS A 776 8.50 -39.52 -48.29
N PRO A 777 8.49 -38.64 -49.30
CA PRO A 777 8.43 -37.21 -49.07
C PRO A 777 7.10 -36.81 -48.37
N ASN A 778 7.16 -35.81 -47.49
CA ASN A 778 6.03 -35.22 -46.74
C ASN A 778 5.41 -36.04 -45.59
N GLU A 779 6.08 -37.07 -45.06
CA GLU A 779 5.61 -37.81 -43.86
C GLU A 779 5.90 -37.10 -42.52
N GLY A 780 6.47 -35.89 -42.56
CA GLY A 780 6.90 -35.15 -41.36
C GLY A 780 5.79 -34.40 -40.61
N ARG A 781 4.67 -34.07 -41.25
CA ARG A 781 3.51 -33.39 -40.64
C ARG A 781 2.23 -34.05 -41.09
N VAL A 782 1.49 -34.64 -40.16
CA VAL A 782 0.39 -35.55 -40.46
C VAL A 782 -0.81 -35.26 -39.57
N ASP A 783 -1.99 -35.33 -40.16
CA ASP A 783 -3.26 -35.27 -39.43
C ASP A 783 -3.68 -36.69 -39.01
N PHE A 784 -4.08 -36.83 -37.76
CA PHE A 784 -4.55 -38.08 -37.18
C PHE A 784 -5.87 -37.87 -36.44
N THR A 785 -6.87 -38.64 -36.84
CA THR A 785 -8.15 -38.70 -36.12
C THR A 785 -8.06 -39.75 -35.02
N LEU A 786 -8.01 -39.28 -33.77
CA LEU A 786 -8.06 -40.09 -32.56
C LEU A 786 -9.52 -40.44 -32.23
N THR A 787 -9.79 -41.72 -32.04
CA THR A 787 -11.09 -42.26 -31.63
C THR A 787 -10.92 -43.35 -30.57
N GLU A 788 -12.03 -43.78 -29.92
CA GLU A 788 -12.00 -44.85 -28.92
C GLU A 788 -11.39 -46.16 -29.46
N SER A 789 -11.61 -46.47 -30.73
CA SER A 789 -11.10 -47.68 -31.39
C SER A 789 -9.75 -47.49 -32.08
N LYS A 790 -9.28 -46.25 -32.24
CA LYS A 790 -8.07 -45.92 -33.00
C LYS A 790 -7.23 -44.90 -32.25
N SER A 791 -6.25 -45.41 -31.51
CA SER A 791 -5.28 -44.61 -30.74
C SER A 791 -3.89 -44.51 -31.37
N CYS A 792 -3.58 -45.36 -32.37
CA CYS A 792 -2.26 -45.39 -33.01
C CYS A 792 -2.37 -45.15 -34.52
N THR A 793 -1.32 -44.55 -35.08
CA THR A 793 -1.13 -44.40 -36.53
C THR A 793 -0.88 -45.75 -37.20
N GLY A 794 -0.91 -45.79 -38.54
CA GLY A 794 -0.24 -46.87 -39.25
C GLY A 794 1.27 -46.84 -39.02
N TRP A 795 1.96 -47.92 -39.37
CA TRP A 795 3.42 -47.95 -39.39
C TRP A 795 3.96 -47.02 -40.48
N ILE A 796 4.83 -46.10 -40.09
CA ILE A 796 5.52 -45.14 -40.96
C ILE A 796 6.89 -45.73 -41.28
N GLU A 797 7.26 -45.74 -42.55
CA GLU A 797 8.48 -46.39 -43.03
C GLU A 797 9.63 -45.38 -43.09
N VAL A 798 10.70 -45.66 -42.37
CA VAL A 798 11.89 -44.81 -42.30
C VAL A 798 13.14 -45.63 -42.56
N LYS A 799 14.18 -44.98 -43.07
CA LYS A 799 15.44 -45.62 -43.44
C LYS A 799 16.59 -45.12 -42.58
N TYR A 800 17.34 -46.06 -42.02
CA TYR A 800 18.63 -45.78 -41.43
C TYR A 800 19.66 -45.65 -42.56
N VAL A 801 20.33 -44.49 -42.66
CA VAL A 801 21.18 -44.14 -43.81
C VAL A 801 22.68 -44.23 -43.56
N GLY A 802 23.07 -44.57 -42.34
CA GLY A 802 24.47 -44.77 -41.98
C GLY A 802 24.85 -44.19 -40.62
N CYS A 803 26.09 -44.46 -40.24
CA CYS A 803 26.63 -44.22 -38.92
C CYS A 803 27.66 -43.07 -38.95
N PHE A 804 27.18 -41.84 -39.17
CA PHE A 804 28.02 -40.63 -39.12
C PHE A 804 28.42 -40.25 -37.69
N ASP A 805 27.61 -40.66 -36.73
CA ASP A 805 27.84 -40.63 -35.29
C ASP A 805 27.21 -41.91 -34.72
N CYS A 806 28.03 -42.84 -34.25
CA CYS A 806 27.58 -44.12 -33.67
C CYS A 806 27.51 -44.07 -32.14
N PHE A 807 27.85 -42.92 -31.57
CA PHE A 807 28.01 -42.77 -30.14
C PHE A 807 26.73 -42.26 -29.51
N SER A 808 26.08 -41.26 -30.12
CA SER A 808 24.84 -40.69 -29.59
C SER A 808 23.63 -41.50 -30.03
N SER A 809 22.60 -41.60 -29.21
CA SER A 809 21.32 -42.19 -29.63
C SER A 809 20.68 -41.37 -30.76
N ILE A 810 19.90 -42.04 -31.63
CA ILE A 810 19.04 -41.37 -32.61
C ILE A 810 17.76 -40.96 -31.87
N LYS A 811 17.47 -39.66 -31.82
CA LYS A 811 16.30 -39.13 -31.11
C LYS A 811 15.17 -38.84 -32.07
N ILE A 812 14.06 -39.56 -31.95
CA ILE A 812 12.82 -39.29 -32.67
C ILE A 812 11.97 -38.42 -31.76
N ARG A 813 11.71 -37.18 -32.18
CA ARG A 813 10.83 -36.26 -31.45
C ARG A 813 9.50 -36.15 -32.16
N VAL A 814 8.41 -36.34 -31.42
CA VAL A 814 7.05 -36.06 -31.88
C VAL A 814 6.51 -34.91 -31.05
N ASN A 815 5.98 -33.89 -31.73
CA ASN A 815 5.23 -32.81 -31.10
C ASN A 815 3.82 -32.82 -31.69
N PHE A 816 2.79 -32.57 -30.89
CA PHE A 816 1.43 -32.56 -31.37
C PHE A 816 0.63 -31.37 -30.84
N LYS A 817 -0.44 -31.05 -31.56
CA LYS A 817 -1.46 -30.10 -31.15
C LYS A 817 -2.84 -30.66 -31.50
N LEU A 818 -3.83 -30.23 -30.73
CA LEU A 818 -5.22 -30.51 -31.03
C LEU A 818 -5.74 -29.41 -31.95
N THR A 819 -6.26 -29.80 -33.12
CA THR A 819 -6.89 -28.85 -34.04
C THR A 819 -8.29 -28.53 -33.52
N PRO A 820 -8.71 -27.26 -33.48
CA PRO A 820 -10.05 -26.89 -33.03
C PRO A 820 -11.09 -27.62 -33.88
N ALA A 821 -11.89 -28.48 -33.26
CA ALA A 821 -12.95 -29.18 -33.96
C ALA A 821 -13.94 -28.15 -34.53
N THR A 822 -14.28 -28.26 -35.81
CA THR A 822 -15.31 -27.44 -36.46
C THR A 822 -16.73 -27.85 -36.05
N GLY A 823 -16.88 -28.76 -35.08
CA GLY A 823 -18.15 -29.29 -34.57
C GLY A 823 -18.09 -29.63 -33.08
N PHE A 824 -19.27 -29.74 -32.46
CA PHE A 824 -19.40 -30.11 -31.04
C PHE A 824 -19.14 -31.61 -30.82
N PRO A 825 -18.53 -32.01 -29.69
CA PRO A 825 -18.26 -31.17 -28.53
C PRO A 825 -16.81 -30.63 -28.48
N LEU A 826 -16.65 -29.36 -28.11
CA LEU A 826 -15.33 -28.71 -27.96
C LEU A 826 -14.53 -29.32 -26.80
N ARG A 827 -13.21 -29.43 -26.97
CA ARG A 827 -12.24 -29.92 -25.99
C ARG A 827 -10.98 -29.07 -26.00
N ALA A 828 -10.34 -28.90 -24.84
CA ALA A 828 -9.03 -28.28 -24.72
C ALA A 828 -8.00 -29.30 -24.23
N LEU A 829 -6.77 -29.20 -24.72
CA LEU A 829 -5.65 -29.95 -24.13
C LEU A 829 -5.31 -29.36 -22.76
N ASP A 830 -5.00 -30.24 -21.81
CA ASP A 830 -4.42 -29.84 -20.55
C ASP A 830 -3.15 -28.99 -20.77
N ALA A 831 -3.02 -27.91 -19.98
CA ALA A 831 -1.97 -26.93 -20.16
C ALA A 831 -0.60 -27.44 -19.66
N TYR A 832 -0.60 -28.36 -18.68
CA TYR A 832 0.60 -28.83 -17.99
C TYR A 832 1.10 -30.19 -18.52
N SER A 833 0.26 -30.90 -19.27
CA SER A 833 0.61 -32.17 -19.88
C SER A 833 1.64 -32.01 -21.00
N PRO A 834 2.65 -32.90 -21.08
CA PRO A 834 3.63 -32.87 -22.16
C PRO A 834 2.96 -32.99 -23.53
N LYS A 835 3.26 -32.03 -24.40
CA LYS A 835 2.80 -32.02 -25.81
C LYS A 835 3.81 -32.67 -26.76
N GLU A 836 4.85 -33.26 -26.20
CA GLU A 836 5.93 -33.89 -26.93
C GLU A 836 6.30 -35.25 -26.33
N ALA A 837 6.76 -36.15 -27.21
CA ALA A 837 7.41 -37.39 -26.85
C ALA A 837 8.74 -37.49 -27.57
N ILE A 838 9.73 -38.08 -26.88
CA ILE A 838 11.03 -38.38 -27.45
C ILE A 838 11.29 -39.87 -27.26
N LYS A 839 11.66 -40.55 -28.35
CA LYS A 839 12.10 -41.94 -28.34
C LYS A 839 13.52 -42.03 -28.85
N GLU A 840 14.34 -42.77 -28.13
CA GLU A 840 15.74 -42.99 -28.49
C GLU A 840 15.90 -44.37 -29.12
N ILE A 841 16.58 -44.44 -30.27
CA ILE A 841 17.15 -45.68 -30.81
C ILE A 841 18.62 -45.70 -30.39
N LEU A 842 19.01 -46.76 -29.70
CA LEU A 842 20.36 -46.90 -29.14
C LEU A 842 21.30 -47.56 -30.14
N PHE A 843 22.60 -47.36 -29.95
CA PHE A 843 23.64 -48.11 -30.66
C PHE A 843 24.21 -49.14 -29.69
N GLU A 844 24.36 -50.38 -30.15
CA GLU A 844 25.10 -51.41 -29.42
C GLU A 844 26.51 -50.89 -29.10
N LYS A 845 26.97 -51.11 -27.86
CA LYS A 845 28.24 -50.60 -27.38
C LYS A 845 29.20 -51.75 -27.13
N GLU A 846 30.46 -51.54 -27.48
CA GLU A 846 31.52 -52.47 -27.12
C GLU A 846 31.77 -52.42 -25.61
N CYS A 847 31.33 -53.46 -24.90
CA CYS A 847 31.40 -53.59 -23.45
C CYS A 847 31.86 -55.00 -23.05
N LEU A 848 32.63 -55.10 -21.96
CA LEU A 848 33.16 -56.38 -21.47
C LEU A 848 32.18 -57.10 -20.55
N SER A 849 31.34 -56.35 -19.83
CA SER A 849 30.25 -56.91 -19.04
C SER A 849 28.96 -57.01 -19.86
N GLU A 850 28.14 -58.02 -19.59
CA GLU A 850 26.83 -58.21 -20.25
C GLU A 850 25.88 -57.01 -20.08
N ASN A 851 26.10 -56.17 -19.06
CA ASN A 851 25.24 -55.02 -18.75
C ASN A 851 25.86 -53.66 -19.14
N CYS A 852 27.06 -53.64 -19.73
CA CYS A 852 27.73 -52.45 -20.25
C CYS A 852 27.79 -51.27 -19.26
N LYS A 853 28.17 -51.53 -18.00
CA LYS A 853 28.11 -50.53 -16.92
C LYS A 853 29.44 -49.79 -16.71
N ALA A 854 29.40 -48.47 -16.85
CA ALA A 854 30.47 -47.59 -16.40
C ALA A 854 30.40 -47.35 -14.88
N HIS A 855 31.56 -47.19 -14.24
CA HIS A 855 31.64 -46.87 -12.82
C HIS A 855 32.47 -45.60 -12.64
N ILE A 856 31.78 -44.46 -12.56
CA ILE A 856 32.36 -43.14 -12.34
C ILE A 856 31.58 -42.51 -11.19
N SER A 857 32.29 -41.95 -10.21
CA SER A 857 31.66 -41.39 -9.01
C SER A 857 32.09 -39.96 -8.70
N LEU A 858 31.15 -39.21 -8.11
CA LEU A 858 31.30 -37.88 -7.53
C LEU A 858 31.63 -37.93 -6.03
N ALA A 859 31.93 -39.11 -5.46
CA ALA A 859 32.20 -39.25 -4.03
C ALA A 859 33.37 -38.37 -3.57
N ASN A 860 34.43 -38.26 -4.39
CA ASN A 860 35.67 -37.58 -4.05
C ASN A 860 35.61 -36.05 -4.24
N SER A 861 34.61 -35.51 -4.95
CA SER A 861 34.49 -34.07 -5.14
C SER A 861 33.98 -33.38 -3.88
N LYS A 862 34.55 -32.20 -3.61
CA LYS A 862 34.19 -31.35 -2.46
C LYS A 862 34.16 -29.88 -2.89
N LEU A 863 33.31 -29.13 -2.21
CA LEU A 863 33.22 -27.68 -2.34
C LEU A 863 34.47 -27.04 -1.71
N SER A 864 35.03 -26.01 -2.36
CA SER A 864 36.24 -25.33 -1.87
C SER A 864 36.03 -24.62 -0.53
N ASN A 865 34.80 -24.20 -0.23
CA ASN A 865 34.43 -23.59 1.04
C ASN A 865 32.97 -23.90 1.35
N SER A 866 32.66 -24.27 2.61
CA SER A 866 31.29 -24.55 3.05
C SER A 866 30.50 -23.29 3.41
N THR A 867 31.16 -22.12 3.44
CA THR A 867 30.52 -20.82 3.70
C THR A 867 30.89 -19.81 2.61
N VAL A 868 29.88 -19.15 2.04
CA VAL A 868 30.02 -18.04 1.09
C VAL A 868 29.63 -16.74 1.78
N ILE A 869 30.59 -15.84 1.95
CA ILE A 869 30.37 -14.49 2.50
C ILE A 869 30.21 -13.51 1.35
N ILE A 870 28.98 -13.04 1.10
CA ILE A 870 28.67 -12.02 0.09
C ILE A 870 29.45 -10.74 0.39
N GLY A 871 30.16 -10.20 -0.61
CA GLY A 871 31.05 -9.04 -0.48
C GLY A 871 32.49 -9.35 -0.07
N LYS A 872 32.80 -10.57 0.42
CA LYS A 872 34.20 -11.00 0.74
C LYS A 872 34.68 -12.20 -0.05
N THR A 873 33.80 -13.14 -0.37
CA THR A 873 34.16 -14.38 -1.08
C THR A 873 34.27 -14.11 -2.56
N GLN A 874 35.47 -14.25 -3.12
CA GLN A 874 35.73 -13.94 -4.53
C GLN A 874 35.29 -15.06 -5.48
N THR A 875 35.50 -16.32 -5.10
CA THR A 875 35.18 -17.49 -5.94
C THR A 875 34.78 -18.70 -5.09
N LEU A 876 33.90 -19.52 -5.63
CA LEU A 876 33.51 -20.83 -5.11
C LEU A 876 33.84 -21.89 -6.16
N ASN A 877 34.55 -22.96 -5.77
CA ASN A 877 35.03 -23.98 -6.71
C ASN A 877 34.55 -25.38 -6.30
N ILE A 878 34.31 -26.24 -7.28
CA ILE A 878 34.24 -27.70 -7.09
C ILE A 878 35.23 -28.35 -8.06
N SER A 879 36.06 -29.25 -7.55
CA SER A 879 36.92 -30.10 -8.37
C SER A 879 36.40 -31.53 -8.37
N PHE A 880 36.26 -32.09 -9.56
CA PHE A 880 35.77 -33.42 -9.84
C PHE A 880 36.94 -34.28 -10.34
N ASP A 881 37.46 -35.14 -9.45
CA ASP A 881 38.43 -36.17 -9.79
C ASP A 881 37.66 -37.42 -10.26
N LEU A 882 37.50 -37.55 -11.57
CA LEU A 882 36.68 -38.58 -12.18
C LEU A 882 37.58 -39.71 -12.71
N LYS A 883 37.30 -40.93 -12.26
CA LYS A 883 37.93 -42.17 -12.73
C LYS A 883 36.85 -43.14 -13.19
N ASN A 884 37.02 -43.72 -14.36
CA ASN A 884 36.16 -44.80 -14.81
C ASN A 884 36.79 -46.16 -14.46
N SER A 885 36.25 -46.84 -13.45
CA SER A 885 36.72 -48.20 -13.07
C SER A 885 35.92 -49.34 -13.72
N GLY A 886 34.87 -49.02 -14.49
CA GLY A 886 33.96 -49.96 -15.14
C GLY A 886 34.24 -50.14 -16.64
N ASP A 887 33.22 -50.48 -17.41
CA ASP A 887 33.26 -50.45 -18.88
C ASP A 887 33.38 -49.02 -19.41
N ASN A 888 33.69 -48.87 -20.69
CA ASN A 888 33.72 -47.56 -21.36
C ASN A 888 32.40 -46.82 -21.15
N SER A 889 32.45 -45.54 -20.76
CA SER A 889 31.25 -44.70 -20.67
C SER A 889 31.13 -43.86 -21.93
N TYR A 890 30.04 -44.01 -22.66
CA TYR A 890 29.75 -43.24 -23.86
C TYR A 890 29.01 -41.96 -23.48
N MET A 891 29.24 -40.87 -24.22
CA MET A 891 28.57 -39.58 -24.06
C MET A 891 28.52 -39.07 -22.61
N THR A 892 29.59 -39.28 -21.84
CA THR A 892 29.64 -38.90 -20.43
C THR A 892 29.47 -37.39 -20.27
N THR A 893 28.44 -36.99 -19.54
CA THR A 893 28.16 -35.58 -19.25
C THR A 893 27.98 -35.33 -17.76
N LEU A 894 28.60 -34.27 -17.28
CA LEU A 894 28.41 -33.74 -15.94
C LEU A 894 27.51 -32.50 -16.04
N THR A 895 26.31 -32.59 -15.50
CA THR A 895 25.35 -31.49 -15.43
C THR A 895 25.36 -30.89 -14.04
N LEU A 896 25.52 -29.57 -13.96
CA LEU A 896 25.55 -28.81 -12.72
C LEU A 896 24.42 -27.79 -12.73
N VAL A 897 23.54 -27.85 -11.74
CA VAL A 897 22.52 -26.83 -11.49
C VAL A 897 22.95 -26.02 -10.28
N TYR A 898 23.03 -24.70 -10.43
CA TYR A 898 23.53 -23.80 -9.40
C TYR A 898 22.56 -22.63 -9.16
N PRO A 899 22.54 -22.05 -7.94
CA PRO A 899 21.59 -21.00 -7.57
C PRO A 899 21.94 -19.65 -8.22
N HIS A 900 20.92 -18.78 -8.32
CA HIS A 900 21.05 -17.42 -8.87
C HIS A 900 22.08 -16.53 -8.18
N LEU A 901 22.48 -16.86 -6.93
CA LEU A 901 23.54 -16.13 -6.23
C LEU A 901 24.94 -16.38 -6.80
N LEU A 902 25.11 -17.37 -7.70
CA LEU A 902 26.37 -17.72 -8.32
C LEU A 902 26.32 -17.41 -9.82
N SER A 903 27.38 -16.81 -10.33
CA SER A 903 27.63 -16.63 -11.75
C SER A 903 28.77 -17.53 -12.18
N PHE A 904 28.57 -18.32 -13.23
CA PHE A 904 29.63 -19.16 -13.79
C PHE A 904 30.78 -18.29 -14.32
N LYS A 905 32.02 -18.59 -13.90
CA LYS A 905 33.21 -17.82 -14.27
C LYS A 905 34.08 -18.56 -15.28
N LYS A 906 34.44 -19.81 -14.97
CA LYS A 906 35.27 -20.65 -15.85
C LYS A 906 35.18 -22.13 -15.50
N SER A 907 35.60 -22.96 -16.44
CA SER A 907 35.81 -24.40 -16.30
C SER A 907 37.20 -24.79 -16.79
N GLU A 908 37.86 -25.72 -16.10
CA GLU A 908 39.16 -26.28 -16.48
C GLU A 908 39.03 -27.82 -16.56
N GLY A 909 39.69 -28.45 -17.54
CA GLY A 909 39.74 -29.91 -17.68
C GLY A 909 38.53 -30.58 -18.37
N GLY A 910 37.60 -29.79 -18.93
CA GLY A 910 36.48 -30.30 -19.73
C GLY A 910 35.81 -29.20 -20.57
N THR A 911 35.10 -29.59 -21.63
CA THR A 911 34.34 -28.65 -22.47
C THR A 911 32.96 -28.45 -21.87
N CYS A 912 32.74 -27.29 -21.25
CA CYS A 912 31.48 -26.95 -20.60
C CYS A 912 30.73 -25.87 -21.38
N GLU A 913 29.43 -26.09 -21.56
CA GLU A 913 28.51 -25.13 -22.15
C GLU A 913 27.59 -24.60 -21.06
N ASN A 914 27.54 -23.28 -20.92
CA ASN A 914 26.73 -22.61 -19.91
C ASN A 914 25.39 -22.16 -20.49
N LYS A 915 24.30 -22.78 -20.03
CA LYS A 915 22.93 -22.43 -20.40
C LYS A 915 22.37 -21.43 -19.38
N ASN A 916 22.74 -20.15 -19.57
CA ASN A 916 22.46 -19.07 -18.63
C ASN A 916 20.97 -18.93 -18.26
N ASP A 917 20.05 -19.21 -19.19
CA ASP A 917 18.60 -19.08 -18.96
C ASP A 917 18.10 -19.98 -17.81
N ASN A 918 18.78 -21.11 -17.55
CA ASN A 918 18.37 -22.11 -16.56
C ASN A 918 19.38 -22.31 -15.41
N HIS A 919 20.44 -21.48 -15.31
CA HIS A 919 21.53 -21.64 -14.33
C HIS A 919 22.10 -23.08 -14.30
N GLN A 920 22.27 -23.62 -15.50
CA GLN A 920 22.70 -24.99 -15.74
C GLN A 920 23.97 -25.00 -16.57
N LEU A 921 25.00 -25.70 -16.08
CA LEU A 921 26.25 -25.93 -16.79
C LEU A 921 26.33 -27.40 -17.21
N VAL A 922 26.55 -27.66 -18.49
CA VAL A 922 26.68 -29.03 -19.03
C VAL A 922 28.10 -29.23 -19.53
N CYS A 923 28.84 -30.13 -18.87
CA CYS A 923 30.23 -30.42 -19.18
C CYS A 923 30.37 -31.78 -19.87
N LYS A 924 31.01 -31.81 -21.03
CA LYS A 924 31.37 -33.03 -21.75
C LYS A 924 32.70 -33.57 -21.22
N ILE A 925 32.71 -34.78 -20.66
CA ILE A 925 33.87 -35.36 -19.97
C ILE A 925 34.48 -36.45 -20.85
N LEU A 926 35.73 -36.25 -21.29
CA LEU A 926 36.45 -37.18 -22.19
C LEU A 926 35.55 -37.71 -23.32
N TYR A 927 34.90 -36.79 -24.02
CA TYR A 927 33.82 -37.06 -24.97
C TYR A 927 34.36 -37.45 -26.34
N PRO A 928 33.74 -38.40 -27.08
CA PRO A 928 32.48 -39.09 -26.79
C PRO A 928 32.61 -40.40 -25.99
N ILE A 929 33.83 -40.86 -25.66
CA ILE A 929 34.06 -42.11 -24.92
C ILE A 929 35.05 -41.88 -23.77
N PHE A 930 34.55 -41.97 -22.54
CA PHE A 930 35.38 -42.06 -21.35
C PHE A 930 35.81 -43.52 -21.15
N GLN A 931 37.00 -43.82 -21.67
CA GLN A 931 37.58 -45.16 -21.65
C GLN A 931 37.75 -45.73 -20.23
N ARG A 932 37.71 -47.07 -20.14
CA ARG A 932 38.04 -47.80 -18.93
C ARG A 932 39.43 -47.44 -18.41
N ASN A 933 39.53 -47.29 -17.09
CA ASN A 933 40.74 -46.91 -16.35
C ASN A 933 41.32 -45.52 -16.69
N ALA A 934 40.67 -44.74 -17.56
CA ALA A 934 41.05 -43.35 -17.75
C ALA A 934 40.65 -42.51 -16.53
N GLU A 935 41.36 -41.41 -16.33
CA GLU A 935 41.17 -40.48 -15.23
C GLU A 935 41.22 -39.05 -15.77
N THR A 936 40.40 -38.16 -15.23
CA THR A 936 40.45 -36.73 -15.54
C THR A 936 40.03 -35.89 -14.34
N ARG A 937 40.52 -34.66 -14.30
CA ARG A 937 40.12 -33.66 -13.31
C ARG A 937 39.40 -32.52 -14.00
N VAL A 938 38.19 -32.23 -13.54
CA VAL A 938 37.40 -31.09 -14.01
C VAL A 938 37.18 -30.13 -12.84
N THR A 939 37.53 -28.86 -13.01
CA THR A 939 37.32 -27.84 -11.97
C THR A 939 36.39 -26.76 -12.49
N ILE A 940 35.31 -26.51 -11.74
CA ILE A 940 34.31 -25.50 -12.06
C ILE A 940 34.40 -24.38 -11.02
N THR A 941 34.44 -23.14 -11.51
CA THR A 941 34.56 -21.93 -10.69
C THR A 941 33.36 -21.03 -10.91
N TRP A 942 32.72 -20.65 -9.81
CA TRP A 942 31.67 -19.64 -9.77
C TRP A 942 32.14 -18.40 -9.01
N GLN A 943 31.51 -17.27 -9.31
CA GLN A 943 31.65 -16.01 -8.59
C GLN A 943 30.32 -15.67 -7.90
N PRO A 944 30.31 -15.43 -6.57
CA PRO A 944 29.12 -14.95 -5.87
C PRO A 944 28.69 -13.55 -6.33
N ILE A 945 27.37 -13.32 -6.43
CA ILE A 945 26.77 -12.02 -6.78
C ILE A 945 25.88 -11.46 -5.66
N ASN A 946 25.77 -10.13 -5.58
CA ASN A 946 25.10 -9.41 -4.48
C ASN A 946 23.56 -9.39 -4.61
N LYS A 947 22.88 -10.55 -4.51
CA LYS A 947 21.41 -10.60 -4.66
C LYS A 947 20.63 -11.61 -3.79
N ASN A 948 21.19 -12.21 -2.73
CA ASN A 948 20.49 -13.30 -2.03
C ASN A 948 19.67 -12.91 -0.77
N THR A 949 18.56 -13.65 -0.58
CA THR A 949 17.63 -13.62 0.57
C THR A 949 17.70 -14.88 1.45
N SER A 950 18.27 -16.00 0.98
CA SER A 950 18.32 -17.28 1.70
C SER A 950 19.62 -17.52 2.49
N ASN A 951 19.55 -18.25 3.61
CA ASN A 951 20.69 -18.55 4.51
C ASN A 951 21.51 -19.79 4.08
N THR A 952 20.91 -20.70 3.30
CA THR A 952 21.52 -21.97 2.87
C THR A 952 21.11 -22.27 1.44
N GLU A 953 22.07 -22.69 0.63
CA GLU A 953 21.93 -22.88 -0.82
C GLU A 953 22.73 -24.11 -1.23
N SER A 954 22.44 -24.68 -2.40
CA SER A 954 23.14 -25.88 -2.87
C SER A 954 23.39 -25.89 -4.37
N ILE A 955 24.46 -26.59 -4.76
CA ILE A 955 24.75 -26.94 -6.16
C ILE A 955 24.47 -28.42 -6.32
N THR A 956 23.69 -28.79 -7.33
CA THR A 956 23.41 -30.20 -7.64
C THR A 956 24.22 -30.63 -8.84
N ALA A 957 25.01 -31.69 -8.68
CA ALA A 957 25.76 -32.34 -9.74
C ALA A 957 25.11 -33.67 -10.11
N GLN A 958 24.90 -33.88 -11.41
CA GLN A 958 24.40 -35.13 -11.96
C GLN A 958 25.32 -35.60 -13.07
N LEU A 959 25.90 -36.78 -12.91
CA LEU A 959 26.75 -37.43 -13.88
C LEU A 959 25.93 -38.46 -14.66
N THR A 960 25.94 -38.37 -15.98
CA THR A 960 25.20 -39.29 -16.85
C THR A 960 26.11 -39.96 -17.87
N GLY A 961 25.72 -41.16 -18.28
CA GLY A 961 26.34 -41.95 -19.34
C GLY A 961 25.31 -42.28 -20.42
N GLY A 962 25.79 -42.67 -21.59
CA GLY A 962 25.00 -42.98 -22.79
C GLY A 962 24.99 -44.46 -23.16
N ASN A 963 25.41 -45.36 -22.26
CA ASN A 963 25.58 -46.78 -22.56
C ASN A 963 24.24 -47.47 -22.83
N ASN A 964 23.23 -47.20 -21.98
CA ASN A 964 21.87 -47.73 -22.08
C ASN A 964 20.84 -46.58 -22.22
N GLY A 965 21.13 -45.64 -23.12
CA GLY A 965 20.44 -44.34 -23.14
C GLY A 965 21.02 -43.40 -22.09
N SER A 966 20.37 -42.25 -21.84
CA SER A 966 20.83 -41.25 -20.87
C SER A 966 20.65 -41.72 -19.42
N GLU A 967 21.49 -42.64 -18.96
CA GLU A 967 21.49 -43.19 -17.60
C GLU A 967 22.21 -42.26 -16.61
N VAL A 968 21.72 -42.20 -15.37
CA VAL A 968 22.39 -41.48 -14.28
C VAL A 968 23.41 -42.42 -13.62
N LEU A 969 24.68 -42.05 -13.66
CA LEU A 969 25.78 -42.82 -13.08
C LEU A 969 26.01 -42.49 -11.61
N ASP A 970 25.95 -41.20 -11.26
CA ASP A 970 26.06 -40.71 -9.89
C ASP A 970 25.44 -39.32 -9.78
N SER A 971 25.01 -38.93 -8.58
CA SER A 971 24.48 -37.59 -8.30
C SER A 971 24.85 -37.15 -6.90
N LYS A 972 25.20 -35.88 -6.74
CA LYS A 972 25.62 -35.33 -5.46
C LYS A 972 25.23 -33.88 -5.31
N GLU A 973 24.72 -33.54 -4.13
CA GLU A 973 24.38 -32.17 -3.75
C GLU A 973 25.48 -31.58 -2.86
N TYR A 974 25.82 -30.31 -3.10
CA TYR A 974 26.82 -29.56 -2.37
C TYR A 974 26.16 -28.34 -1.72
N SER A 975 25.75 -28.50 -0.47
CA SER A 975 25.15 -27.39 0.30
C SER A 975 26.23 -26.49 0.90
N PHE A 976 25.95 -25.19 0.96
CA PHE A 976 26.80 -24.19 1.60
C PHE A 976 25.96 -23.12 2.30
N THR A 977 26.53 -22.54 3.35
CA THR A 977 25.91 -21.46 4.12
C THR A 977 26.23 -20.11 3.47
N VAL A 978 25.23 -19.25 3.32
CA VAL A 978 25.41 -17.89 2.83
C VAL A 978 25.42 -16.93 4.02
N LYS A 979 26.47 -16.12 4.13
CA LYS A 979 26.58 -15.03 5.09
C LYS A 979 26.77 -13.71 4.34
N LYS A 980 26.41 -12.61 4.97
CA LYS A 980 26.61 -11.27 4.41
C LYS A 980 27.76 -10.60 5.17
N SER A 981 28.65 -9.92 4.44
CA SER A 981 29.69 -9.12 5.06
C SER A 981 29.07 -7.88 5.69
N LEU A 982 29.38 -7.64 6.97
CA LEU A 982 29.10 -6.39 7.66
C LEU A 982 30.45 -5.79 8.08
N ALA A 983 30.79 -4.63 7.52
CA ALA A 983 31.98 -3.88 7.87
C ALA A 983 31.56 -2.70 8.76
N VAL A 984 31.64 -2.90 10.07
CA VAL A 984 31.28 -1.90 11.08
C VAL A 984 32.39 -1.79 12.10
N ASP A 985 32.80 -0.55 12.37
CA ASP A 985 33.76 -0.19 13.40
C ASP A 985 33.05 0.60 14.50
N LEU A 986 33.41 0.34 15.75
CA LEU A 986 32.93 1.11 16.90
C LEU A 986 34.03 2.08 17.33
N ALA A 987 33.82 3.36 17.08
CA ALA A 987 34.69 4.43 17.55
C ALA A 987 34.16 5.01 18.86
N GLY A 988 35.06 5.36 19.78
CA GLY A 988 34.71 5.97 21.07
C GLY A 988 35.54 7.22 21.35
N SER A 989 34.96 8.19 22.05
CA SER A 989 35.69 9.35 22.58
C SER A 989 35.21 9.67 23.99
N ALA A 990 36.08 10.25 24.81
CA ALA A 990 35.76 10.67 26.17
C ALA A 990 36.02 12.18 26.33
N MET A 991 35.09 12.91 26.95
CA MET A 991 35.22 14.32 27.25
C MET A 991 34.85 14.62 28.72
N PRO A 992 35.80 15.18 29.51
CA PRO A 992 37.23 15.24 29.24
C PRO A 992 37.87 13.83 29.26
N ASN A 993 38.92 13.59 28.48
CA ASN A 993 39.65 12.31 28.48
C ASN A 993 40.72 12.20 29.60
N ARG A 994 40.93 13.27 30.35
CA ARG A 994 41.87 13.36 31.48
C ARG A 994 41.31 14.29 32.55
N LEU A 995 41.48 13.91 33.81
CA LEU A 995 41.12 14.73 34.97
C LEU A 995 42.36 15.02 35.79
N ASN A 996 42.54 16.29 36.17
CA ASN A 996 43.60 16.70 37.09
C ASN A 996 43.02 16.76 38.50
N ILE A 997 43.57 15.97 39.41
CA ILE A 997 43.15 15.92 40.82
C ILE A 997 44.36 16.30 41.66
N THR A 998 44.18 17.24 42.58
CA THR A 998 45.22 17.68 43.52
C THR A 998 45.23 16.78 44.76
N GLU A 999 46.42 16.33 45.18
CA GLU A 999 46.58 15.40 46.31
C GLU A 999 46.19 16.08 47.64
N GLY A 1000 45.27 15.46 48.39
CA GLY A 1000 44.83 15.92 49.72
C GLY A 1000 43.50 16.68 49.78
N GLU A 1001 42.88 17.04 48.65
CA GLU A 1001 41.57 17.72 48.60
C GLU A 1001 40.45 16.83 48.02
N LYS A 1002 39.26 16.84 48.64
CA LYS A 1002 38.06 16.20 48.06
C LYS A 1002 37.56 17.02 46.87
N SER A 1003 37.78 16.53 45.65
CA SER A 1003 37.26 17.16 44.43
C SER A 1003 35.73 17.02 44.33
N LYS A 1004 35.05 18.04 43.81
CA LYS A 1004 33.61 17.97 43.47
C LYS A 1004 33.36 16.87 42.42
N PRO A 1005 32.15 16.25 42.38
CA PRO A 1005 31.78 15.31 41.32
C PRO A 1005 31.99 15.95 39.94
N GLN A 1006 32.66 15.24 39.03
CA GLN A 1006 32.90 15.68 37.66
C GLN A 1006 32.20 14.73 36.69
N ILE A 1007 31.57 15.30 35.67
CA ILE A 1007 30.88 14.55 34.63
C ILE A 1007 31.89 14.16 33.55
N LEU A 1008 31.96 12.87 33.25
CA LEU A 1008 32.73 12.30 32.15
C LEU A 1008 31.75 11.79 31.11
N GLN A 1009 31.81 12.35 29.90
CA GLN A 1009 30.96 11.92 28.80
C GLN A 1009 31.73 10.96 27.89
N PHE A 1010 31.19 9.76 27.66
CA PHE A 1010 31.71 8.79 26.70
C PHE A 1010 30.79 8.74 25.49
N ASN A 1011 31.28 9.17 24.33
CA ASN A 1011 30.54 9.15 23.08
C ASN A 1011 31.01 7.97 22.23
N PHE A 1012 30.09 7.07 21.89
CA PHE A 1012 30.33 5.94 21.02
C PHE A 1012 29.63 6.15 19.68
N LYS A 1013 30.32 5.89 18.58
CA LYS A 1013 29.81 6.00 17.22
C LYS A 1013 30.12 4.72 16.46
N LEU A 1014 29.08 4.07 15.95
CA LEU A 1014 29.23 3.04 14.94
C LEU A 1014 29.49 3.70 13.59
N VAL A 1015 30.58 3.32 12.93
CA VAL A 1015 31.00 3.81 11.62
C VAL A 1015 31.09 2.62 10.68
N GLY A 1016 30.35 2.66 9.57
CA GLY A 1016 30.32 1.57 8.61
C GLY A 1016 29.01 1.56 7.83
N THR A 1017 28.89 0.66 6.86
CA THR A 1017 27.67 0.48 6.07
C THR A 1017 26.91 -0.74 6.55
N ASN A 1018 25.65 -0.54 6.97
CA ASN A 1018 24.73 -1.63 7.31
C ASN A 1018 23.77 -1.90 6.15
N GLU A 1019 24.33 -2.19 4.97
CA GLU A 1019 23.58 -2.38 3.71
C GLU A 1019 22.52 -3.48 3.76
N TYR A 1020 22.59 -4.35 4.78
CA TYR A 1020 21.70 -5.48 4.97
C TYR A 1020 20.88 -5.41 6.26
N GLU A 1021 20.80 -4.23 6.87
CA GLU A 1021 19.95 -3.93 8.04
C GLU A 1021 20.13 -4.92 9.21
N ALA A 1022 21.36 -5.37 9.45
CA ALA A 1022 21.67 -6.23 10.58
C ALA A 1022 21.34 -5.51 11.90
N LYS A 1023 20.68 -6.22 12.83
CA LYS A 1023 20.48 -5.73 14.19
C LYS A 1023 21.81 -5.80 14.96
N ILE A 1024 22.36 -4.65 15.31
CA ILE A 1024 23.62 -4.55 16.05
C ILE A 1024 23.28 -4.21 17.50
N LYS A 1025 23.58 -5.14 18.42
CA LYS A 1025 23.51 -4.89 19.85
C LYS A 1025 24.88 -4.42 20.34
N VAL A 1026 24.95 -3.21 20.89
CA VAL A 1026 26.16 -2.65 21.49
C VAL A 1026 26.04 -2.76 23.01
N GLU A 1027 27.04 -3.35 23.64
CA GLU A 1027 27.14 -3.45 25.09
C GLU A 1027 28.32 -2.59 25.56
N ILE A 1028 28.05 -1.65 26.46
CA ILE A 1028 29.04 -0.71 26.99
C ILE A 1028 29.27 -1.05 28.45
N THR A 1029 30.52 -1.39 28.79
CA THR A 1029 30.94 -1.68 30.16
C THR A 1029 31.91 -0.60 30.62
N ILE A 1030 31.61 0.04 31.75
CA ILE A 1030 32.50 1.03 32.38
C ILE A 1030 33.18 0.37 33.58
N GLU A 1031 34.48 0.09 33.44
CA GLU A 1031 35.28 -0.54 34.50
C GLU A 1031 36.18 0.50 35.18
N LYS A 1032 36.31 0.39 36.50
CA LYS A 1032 37.20 1.23 37.32
C LYS A 1032 38.44 0.43 37.70
N GLN A 1033 39.62 0.89 37.28
CA GLN A 1033 40.91 0.45 37.82
C GLN A 1033 41.62 1.65 38.46
N THR A 1034 41.85 1.59 39.77
CA THR A 1034 42.60 2.64 40.48
C THR A 1034 43.85 2.08 41.14
N HIS A 1035 44.92 2.87 41.10
CA HIS A 1035 46.11 2.64 41.91
C HIS A 1035 46.33 3.89 42.76
N LYS A 1036 46.31 3.73 44.09
CA LYS A 1036 46.56 4.77 45.10
C LYS A 1036 45.57 5.96 45.11
N THR A 1037 44.39 5.84 44.49
CA THR A 1037 43.36 6.91 44.46
C THR A 1037 41.95 6.32 44.69
N ASP A 1038 41.13 6.94 45.54
CA ASP A 1038 39.74 6.54 45.81
C ASP A 1038 38.75 7.29 44.92
N ILE A 1039 38.36 6.67 43.81
CA ILE A 1039 37.33 7.20 42.88
C ILE A 1039 35.99 6.51 43.15
N VAL A 1040 34.90 7.25 43.32
CA VAL A 1040 33.55 6.69 43.49
C VAL A 1040 32.69 7.12 42.30
N ILE A 1041 32.14 6.16 41.56
CA ILE A 1041 31.15 6.43 40.50
C ILE A 1041 29.82 6.68 41.21
N VAL A 1042 29.31 7.91 41.09
CA VAL A 1042 28.07 8.33 41.79
C VAL A 1042 26.82 7.89 41.00
N SER A 1043 26.81 8.11 39.70
CA SER A 1043 25.76 7.66 38.79
C SER A 1043 26.33 7.49 37.37
N VAL A 1044 25.70 6.60 36.60
CA VAL A 1044 25.91 6.48 35.15
C VAL A 1044 24.54 6.66 34.52
N GLU A 1045 24.36 7.76 33.80
CA GLU A 1045 23.12 8.05 33.10
C GLU A 1045 23.39 7.93 31.59
N PRO A 1046 22.83 6.91 30.91
CA PRO A 1046 22.88 6.86 29.46
C PRO A 1046 22.02 7.99 28.90
N ASN A 1047 22.60 8.81 28.04
CA ASN A 1047 21.85 9.75 27.22
C ASN A 1047 21.28 8.93 26.06
N VAL A 1048 20.00 8.54 26.16
CA VAL A 1048 19.31 7.67 25.18
C VAL A 1048 18.83 8.49 24.00
#